data_AF-A0A939V557-F1
#
_entry.id   AF-A0A939V557-F1
#
_cell.length_a   1.000
_cell.length_b   1.000
_cell.length_c   1.000
_cell.angle_alpha   90.00
_cell.angle_beta   90.00
_cell.angle_gamma   90.00
#
_symmetry.space_group_name_H-M   'P 1'
#
loop_
_entity.id
_entity.type
_entity.pdbx_description
1 polymer ?
#
loop_
_entity_poly.entity_id
_entity_poly.type
_entity_poly.pdbx_seq_one_letter_code
_entity_poly.pdbx_strand_id
1 'polypeptide(L)'
;MKRIFKRSLFVAVFATVSVCVSAGILSTVTMKKDTLLDKIKGGWAGQTIGCAYGGPTEFQYRGVMIPDSRVIEYPDGHLKYFFEHVPSLYDDIYMDLTFVEVFMREGLDAPVTSFAQGFAYADYPLWHANQLARYNIRRGIMPPASGHWKNNPHADCIDFQIEADFAGLMCPGLVNSCSSICDRIGHMLNYGDGWYGGVFVGAMYTQAFIEKDIETVVSKALTVIPEESKFYKCISDVIAWHKQYPDDWKKCWQLYNDKYSKDVGCPELILAAGNIDATMNSAYVVMGLLYGEEDFGKTMDIATRCGQDSDCNPSTAAGVLATMIGYSNIPEKWMPNLREVEDITFPYVTLSLSKTYEVVNDLAIKEILRNGGEETDSTVTIVVQAPEKVKLEQSFPDMNPHEMANNIEYLGTDKSLQNTFKFRGKGVVVHGGISGATSDYEAQLEVTLDGKVDKVMVLCTDYRKRTDALYWNYELEDGLHTVTFKLLNPKEGVNIKAERLFYYTSFSNDTIPTLQPVTYEGLGDANSGGTAADFDNDGILDLFFTGFSIGAHVYKGTGSLDDSQGYKEVADIGDIRKVNNFAYVMPCDFNLDGNVDLLAFDADQSNFHTNDRGDEGIFLGDGNGKFTLLKMLAYQSDGQTLDASFDWKRVKSADIADFNNDGLQDIVVTSDRIGYAIVFMNMGAVGTGQAFKKVTYDSSLQIRVRNKNKNACMGYVKAYDMNSDGYMDFVLLGSMMTEKAYCFLNNPENPGEFTYVELPMYRDRPSFDIADVNNDGLPDIYMAGDYSSSEGWVNRIFTPVIAEDGTMSFKLLCGMPWQNNDILMGWRSSAFVDWNGDGYADLIETGRSDTEKEDETNLDSRASKIRINFGDGTAWAEPILTAGSNANAVILTDVDNNGAIDYMRNGTNDLAVDIKGLQYGTGEIATLTVNPNENTYSIQPPVLNDVAVEDTAVVLSWNPAESALGNETYEYVVFDENGKIVAGTNMVDYTTGKRKALTAGNACQAKKIRLFLPGGKYTYAVQAVSTAYQGSAFTKGEFQLDNATAVTSAKRSDKKKKEVFYTTDGVKTSASKGKNRVLITSEGKKIKG
;
A
#
# COMPACT_ATOMS: atom_id res chain seq x y z
N MET A 1 26.73 -53.35 -2.73
CA MET A 1 27.42 -54.65 -2.60
C MET A 1 27.92 -54.81 -1.16
N LYS A 2 27.45 -55.86 -0.47
CA LYS A 2 27.91 -56.55 0.76
C LYS A 2 28.98 -55.91 1.72
N ARG A 3 28.53 -55.55 2.94
CA ARG A 3 28.63 -56.26 4.26
C ARG A 3 30.01 -56.51 4.96
N ILE A 4 29.98 -56.27 6.31
CA ILE A 4 30.58 -56.99 7.49
C ILE A 4 31.87 -56.39 8.12
N PHE A 5 32.14 -56.33 9.44
CA PHE A 5 31.43 -56.35 10.76
C PHE A 5 32.50 -56.43 11.89
N LYS A 6 32.16 -55.95 13.11
CA LYS A 6 32.61 -56.36 14.48
C LYS A 6 33.67 -55.56 15.30
N ARG A 7 33.10 -54.81 16.26
CA ARG A 7 33.30 -54.70 17.74
C ARG A 7 34.48 -55.40 18.45
N SER A 8 35.07 -54.67 19.41
CA SER A 8 35.46 -55.00 20.82
C SER A 8 36.14 -53.76 21.42
N LEU A 9 36.17 -53.38 22.70
CA LEU A 9 35.46 -53.64 23.97
C LEU A 9 35.96 -52.52 24.94
N PHE A 10 35.11 -52.08 25.86
CA PHE A 10 35.29 -51.21 27.03
C PHE A 10 36.69 -51.07 27.67
N VAL A 11 37.05 -49.82 28.03
CA VAL A 11 37.86 -49.47 29.22
C VAL A 11 37.22 -48.27 29.90
N ALA A 12 36.88 -48.42 31.18
CA ALA A 12 36.48 -47.37 32.09
C ALA A 12 37.72 -46.76 32.78
N VAL A 13 37.80 -45.44 32.85
CA VAL A 13 38.68 -44.72 33.79
C VAL A 13 37.87 -43.58 34.41
N PHE A 14 37.78 -43.63 35.75
CA PHE A 14 37.28 -42.58 36.61
C PHE A 14 38.04 -41.27 36.39
N ALA A 15 37.34 -40.20 36.03
CA ALA A 15 37.77 -38.83 36.24
C ALA A 15 36.66 -38.10 37.01
N THR A 16 36.89 -37.94 38.30
CA THR A 16 36.17 -37.02 39.18
C THR A 16 36.27 -35.60 38.60
N VAL A 17 35.19 -35.15 37.96
CA VAL A 17 34.96 -33.73 37.71
C VAL A 17 34.39 -33.17 39.00
N SER A 18 35.23 -32.48 39.79
CA SER A 18 34.76 -31.51 40.76
C SER A 18 34.04 -30.40 39.99
N VAL A 19 32.72 -30.54 39.85
CA VAL A 19 31.85 -29.42 39.53
C VAL A 19 31.85 -28.55 40.78
N CYS A 20 32.58 -27.43 40.74
CA CYS A 20 32.32 -26.32 41.64
C CYS A 20 30.93 -25.79 41.28
N VAL A 21 29.89 -26.38 41.87
CA VAL A 21 28.60 -25.71 42.02
C VAL A 21 28.90 -24.56 42.97
N SER A 22 28.93 -23.32 42.45
CA SER A 22 28.74 -22.18 43.33
C SER A 22 27.34 -22.36 43.92
N ALA A 23 27.28 -22.83 45.16
CA ALA A 23 26.08 -22.74 45.97
C ALA A 23 25.78 -21.26 46.16
N GLY A 24 25.08 -20.66 45.20
CA GLY A 24 24.41 -19.39 45.39
C GLY A 24 23.48 -19.57 46.58
N ILE A 25 23.56 -18.67 47.55
CA ILE A 25 22.59 -18.62 48.64
C ILE A 25 21.23 -18.40 47.98
N LEU A 26 20.37 -19.41 47.98
CA LEU A 26 18.99 -19.27 47.54
C LEU A 26 18.34 -18.20 48.41
N SER A 27 17.76 -17.17 47.79
CA SER A 27 17.01 -16.16 48.51
C SER A 27 15.73 -16.81 49.03
N THR A 28 15.46 -16.69 50.32
CA THR A 28 14.23 -17.21 50.94
C THR A 28 13.44 -16.09 51.58
N VAL A 29 12.11 -16.21 51.50
CA VAL A 29 11.17 -15.29 52.16
C VAL A 29 10.25 -16.12 53.04
N THR A 30 10.24 -15.84 54.34
CA THR A 30 9.31 -16.46 55.29
C THR A 30 8.18 -15.48 55.63
N MET A 31 6.93 -15.93 55.53
CA MET A 31 5.75 -15.16 55.92
C MET A 31 4.75 -15.99 56.72
N LYS A 32 3.87 -15.33 57.47
CA LYS A 32 2.77 -16.00 58.18
C LYS A 32 1.77 -16.56 57.19
N LYS A 33 1.15 -17.70 57.51
CA LYS A 33 0.06 -18.28 56.70
C LYS A 33 -1.11 -17.29 56.53
N ASP A 34 -1.46 -16.57 57.60
CA ASP A 34 -2.50 -15.54 57.54
C ASP A 34 -2.13 -14.39 56.57
N THR A 35 -0.84 -14.03 56.48
CA THR A 35 -0.37 -13.01 55.54
C THR A 35 -0.42 -13.51 54.10
N LEU A 36 -0.05 -14.78 53.86
CA LEU A 36 -0.18 -15.39 52.54
C LEU A 36 -1.65 -15.39 52.09
N LEU A 37 -2.55 -15.87 52.96
CA LEU A 37 -3.98 -15.89 52.68
C LEU A 37 -4.54 -14.47 52.47
N ASP A 38 -4.17 -13.49 53.31
CA ASP A 38 -4.62 -12.10 53.17
C ASP A 38 -4.21 -11.50 51.80
N LYS A 39 -3.00 -11.81 51.32
CA LYS A 39 -2.54 -11.39 49.98
C LYS A 39 -3.29 -12.11 48.85
N ILE A 40 -3.53 -13.42 48.97
CA ILE A 40 -4.32 -14.19 47.98
C ILE A 40 -5.75 -13.66 47.91
N LYS A 41 -6.40 -13.43 49.06
CA LYS A 41 -7.72 -12.79 49.12
C LYS A 41 -7.70 -11.42 48.47
N GLY A 42 -6.62 -10.66 48.69
CA GLY A 42 -6.42 -9.33 48.12
C GLY A 42 -6.47 -9.35 46.61
N GLY A 43 -5.73 -10.24 45.96
CA GLY A 43 -5.71 -10.36 44.50
C GLY A 43 -7.09 -10.56 43.87
N TRP A 44 -7.81 -11.61 44.31
CA TRP A 44 -9.15 -11.90 43.83
C TRP A 44 -10.18 -10.79 44.15
N ALA A 45 -10.06 -10.18 45.33
CA ALA A 45 -10.90 -9.04 45.72
C ALA A 45 -10.65 -7.82 44.83
N GLY A 46 -9.38 -7.50 44.56
CA GLY A 46 -8.96 -6.40 43.71
C GLY A 46 -9.50 -6.56 42.29
N GLN A 47 -9.32 -7.74 41.69
CA GLN A 47 -9.87 -8.07 40.36
C GLN A 47 -11.38 -7.85 40.30
N THR A 48 -12.12 -8.45 41.24
CA THR A 48 -13.59 -8.35 41.28
C THR A 48 -14.06 -6.90 41.38
N ILE A 49 -13.40 -6.08 42.20
CA ILE A 49 -13.73 -4.66 42.34
C ILE A 49 -13.39 -3.89 41.06
N GLY A 50 -12.20 -4.13 40.48
CA GLY A 50 -11.72 -3.42 39.30
C GLY A 50 -12.56 -3.69 38.06
N CYS A 51 -12.87 -4.96 37.79
CA CYS A 51 -13.75 -5.38 36.69
C CYS A 51 -15.11 -4.67 36.74
N ALA A 52 -15.79 -4.73 37.90
CA ALA A 52 -17.07 -4.05 38.07
C ALA A 52 -16.97 -2.51 38.01
N TYR A 53 -15.85 -1.92 38.43
CA TYR A 53 -15.64 -0.47 38.34
C TYR A 53 -15.47 0.01 36.89
N GLY A 54 -14.76 -0.75 36.06
CA GLY A 54 -14.49 -0.41 34.66
C GLY A 54 -15.56 -0.84 33.64
N GLY A 55 -16.38 -1.84 33.97
CA GLY A 55 -17.46 -2.37 33.11
C GLY A 55 -18.38 -1.32 32.49
N PRO A 56 -18.85 -0.29 33.22
CA PRO A 56 -19.73 0.74 32.65
C PRO A 56 -19.14 1.57 31.49
N THR A 57 -17.83 1.51 31.26
CA THR A 57 -17.14 2.29 30.22
C THR A 57 -16.50 1.44 29.11
N GLU A 58 -16.65 0.12 29.18
CA GLU A 58 -16.07 -0.85 28.25
C GLU A 58 -16.42 -0.50 26.79
N PHE A 59 -15.38 -0.36 25.96
CA PHE A 59 -15.41 0.08 24.56
C PHE A 59 -16.20 1.37 24.25
N GLN A 60 -16.56 2.18 25.25
CA GLN A 60 -17.24 3.47 25.03
C GLN A 60 -16.28 4.56 24.55
N TYR A 61 -14.97 4.40 24.78
CA TYR A 61 -13.92 5.36 24.46
C TYR A 61 -12.80 4.66 23.66
N ARG A 62 -13.07 4.41 22.38
CA ARG A 62 -12.14 3.73 21.46
C ARG A 62 -11.15 4.73 20.86
N GLY A 63 -9.86 4.47 21.01
CA GLY A 63 -8.78 5.32 20.50
C GLY A 63 -8.61 6.65 21.22
N VAL A 64 -9.29 6.85 22.35
CA VAL A 64 -9.28 8.09 23.14
C VAL A 64 -9.39 7.80 24.62
N MET A 65 -8.84 8.67 25.47
CA MET A 65 -9.01 8.60 26.92
C MET A 65 -10.44 8.94 27.34
N ILE A 66 -10.85 8.40 28.50
CA ILE A 66 -12.06 8.84 29.19
C ILE A 66 -11.80 10.21 29.83
N PRO A 67 -12.58 11.27 29.50
CA PRO A 67 -12.30 12.61 29.99
C PRO A 67 -12.53 12.74 31.50
N ASP A 68 -11.76 13.61 32.18
CA ASP A 68 -11.89 13.88 33.63
C ASP A 68 -13.31 14.32 34.04
N SER A 69 -14.06 14.93 33.11
CA SER A 69 -15.44 15.35 33.32
C SER A 69 -16.43 14.17 33.43
N ARG A 70 -16.04 12.97 32.98
CA ARG A 70 -16.81 11.75 33.13
C ARG A 70 -16.61 11.18 34.53
N VAL A 71 -17.71 11.17 35.30
CA VAL A 71 -17.80 10.44 36.56
C VAL A 71 -18.05 8.97 36.24
N ILE A 72 -17.20 8.08 36.77
CA ILE A 72 -17.38 6.63 36.74
C ILE A 72 -18.12 6.27 38.03
N GLU A 73 -19.34 5.76 37.89
CA GLU A 73 -20.22 5.47 39.03
C GLU A 73 -19.87 4.12 39.65
N TYR A 74 -19.85 4.06 40.99
CA TYR A 74 -19.72 2.82 41.77
C TYR A 74 -20.71 2.84 42.94
N PRO A 75 -22.01 2.66 42.66
CA PRO A 75 -23.06 2.73 43.67
C PRO A 75 -23.04 1.55 44.65
N ASP A 76 -23.87 1.62 45.70
CA ASP A 76 -24.12 0.48 46.58
C ASP A 76 -24.81 -0.66 45.81
N GLY A 77 -24.39 -1.90 46.02
CA GLY A 77 -24.90 -3.09 45.35
C GLY A 77 -24.40 -3.30 43.91
N HIS A 78 -23.37 -2.57 43.47
CA HIS A 78 -22.86 -2.59 42.09
C HIS A 78 -22.33 -3.97 41.65
N LEU A 79 -21.49 -4.61 42.47
CA LEU A 79 -20.95 -5.93 42.15
C LEU A 79 -22.08 -6.97 42.04
N LYS A 80 -22.98 -6.97 43.04
CA LYS A 80 -24.14 -7.85 43.08
C LYS A 80 -25.05 -7.66 41.87
N TYR A 81 -25.26 -6.41 41.45
CA TYR A 81 -26.04 -6.13 40.24
C TYR A 81 -25.46 -6.85 39.03
N PHE A 82 -24.15 -6.76 38.79
CA PHE A 82 -23.52 -7.45 37.66
C PHE A 82 -23.58 -8.98 37.81
N PHE A 83 -23.37 -9.53 39.01
CA PHE A 83 -23.52 -10.96 39.26
C PHE A 83 -24.91 -11.49 38.88
N GLU A 84 -25.95 -10.73 39.20
CA GLU A 84 -27.35 -11.14 39.00
C GLU A 84 -27.87 -10.85 37.59
N HIS A 85 -27.39 -9.78 36.92
CA HIS A 85 -28.01 -9.25 35.71
C HIS A 85 -27.11 -9.30 34.47
N VAL A 86 -25.79 -9.17 34.62
CA VAL A 86 -24.82 -9.18 33.51
C VAL A 86 -23.63 -10.06 33.89
N PRO A 87 -23.85 -11.36 34.14
CA PRO A 87 -22.80 -12.27 34.61
C PRO A 87 -21.63 -12.40 33.64
N SER A 88 -21.85 -12.06 32.37
CA SER A 88 -20.83 -12.08 31.33
C SER A 88 -19.71 -11.06 31.54
N LEU A 89 -19.93 -10.00 32.35
CA LEU A 89 -18.91 -9.00 32.67
C LEU A 89 -17.71 -9.60 33.43
N TYR A 90 -17.91 -10.70 34.16
CA TYR A 90 -16.85 -11.30 34.97
C TYR A 90 -16.08 -12.37 34.21
N ASP A 91 -15.95 -12.26 32.89
CA ASP A 91 -15.21 -13.22 32.08
C ASP A 91 -13.72 -13.24 32.43
N ASP A 92 -13.14 -12.12 32.86
CA ASP A 92 -11.82 -12.04 33.49
C ASP A 92 -11.68 -12.99 34.70
N ILE A 93 -12.80 -13.32 35.37
CA ILE A 93 -12.77 -14.06 36.64
C ILE A 93 -13.21 -15.50 36.46
N TYR A 94 -14.37 -15.75 35.83
CA TYR A 94 -14.89 -17.13 35.75
C TYR A 94 -14.05 -18.04 34.84
N MET A 95 -13.28 -17.46 33.90
CA MET A 95 -12.28 -18.18 33.10
C MET A 95 -11.12 -18.68 33.97
N ASP A 96 -10.56 -17.76 34.75
CA ASP A 96 -9.56 -18.02 35.79
C ASP A 96 -10.01 -19.14 36.73
N LEU A 97 -11.26 -19.08 37.19
CA LEU A 97 -11.87 -20.10 38.04
C LEU A 97 -12.03 -21.44 37.34
N THR A 98 -12.27 -21.47 36.03
CA THR A 98 -12.33 -22.71 35.25
C THR A 98 -10.99 -23.45 35.28
N PHE A 99 -9.87 -22.72 35.22
CA PHE A 99 -8.53 -23.32 35.35
C PHE A 99 -8.22 -23.74 36.78
N VAL A 100 -8.62 -22.95 37.79
CA VAL A 100 -8.51 -23.32 39.21
C VAL A 100 -9.29 -24.60 39.51
N GLU A 101 -10.48 -24.80 38.94
CA GLU A 101 -11.27 -26.03 39.14
C GLU A 101 -10.58 -27.28 38.58
N VAL A 102 -9.88 -27.15 37.45
CA VAL A 102 -9.09 -28.25 36.90
C VAL A 102 -7.95 -28.61 37.85
N PHE A 103 -7.22 -27.62 38.38
CA PHE A 103 -6.20 -27.86 39.41
C PHE A 103 -6.78 -28.43 40.71
N MET A 104 -7.97 -27.96 41.13
CA MET A 104 -8.67 -28.48 42.31
C MET A 104 -9.02 -29.97 42.14
N ARG A 105 -9.47 -30.37 40.94
CA ARG A 105 -9.90 -31.75 40.64
C ARG A 105 -8.73 -32.69 40.40
N GLU A 106 -7.70 -32.24 39.68
CA GLU A 106 -6.65 -33.11 39.11
C GLU A 106 -5.25 -32.86 39.71
N GLY A 107 -5.09 -31.79 40.49
CA GLY A 107 -3.82 -31.41 41.11
C GLY A 107 -2.88 -30.65 40.17
N LEU A 108 -1.69 -30.28 40.67
CA LEU A 108 -0.70 -29.44 39.97
C LEU A 108 -0.15 -30.07 38.67
N ASP A 109 -0.32 -31.39 38.49
CA ASP A 109 0.11 -32.12 37.30
C ASP A 109 -1.02 -32.34 36.27
N ALA A 110 -2.16 -31.66 36.44
CA ALA A 110 -3.29 -31.73 35.52
C ALA A 110 -2.81 -31.50 34.07
N PRO A 111 -3.16 -32.36 33.09
CA PRO A 111 -2.67 -32.22 31.72
C PRO A 111 -3.37 -31.06 31.01
N VAL A 112 -2.69 -30.41 30.05
CA VAL A 112 -3.25 -29.30 29.24
C VAL A 112 -4.58 -29.67 28.56
N THR A 113 -4.77 -30.96 28.24
CA THR A 113 -6.01 -31.48 27.66
C THR A 113 -7.21 -31.34 28.59
N SER A 114 -7.03 -31.39 29.91
CA SER A 114 -8.11 -31.21 30.88
C SER A 114 -8.55 -29.74 30.95
N PHE A 115 -7.61 -28.80 30.85
CA PHE A 115 -7.89 -27.37 30.70
C PHE A 115 -8.64 -27.10 29.39
N ALA A 116 -8.14 -27.63 28.27
CA ALA A 116 -8.78 -27.52 26.96
C ALA A 116 -10.20 -28.08 26.93
N GLN A 117 -10.46 -29.20 27.60
CA GLN A 117 -11.79 -29.77 27.71
C GLN A 117 -12.72 -28.95 28.60
N GLY A 118 -12.24 -28.47 29.76
CA GLY A 118 -13.02 -27.60 30.63
C GLY A 118 -13.43 -26.31 29.91
N PHE A 119 -12.48 -25.68 29.26
CA PHE A 119 -12.65 -24.45 28.49
C PHE A 119 -13.55 -24.58 27.25
N ALA A 120 -13.28 -25.55 26.38
CA ALA A 120 -13.93 -25.64 25.08
C ALA A 120 -15.40 -26.13 25.14
N TYR A 121 -15.82 -26.68 26.29
CA TYR A 121 -17.17 -27.17 26.52
C TYR A 121 -17.92 -26.41 27.62
N ALA A 122 -17.33 -25.36 28.19
CA ALA A 122 -18.03 -24.49 29.12
C ALA A 122 -19.21 -23.76 28.44
N ASP A 123 -20.23 -23.44 29.24
CA ASP A 123 -21.48 -22.87 28.75
C ASP A 123 -21.48 -21.33 28.63
N TYR A 124 -20.41 -20.66 29.07
CA TYR A 124 -20.28 -19.20 28.99
C TYR A 124 -19.94 -18.69 27.57
N PRO A 125 -20.35 -17.46 27.22
CA PRO A 125 -19.89 -16.79 26.00
C PRO A 125 -18.38 -16.54 26.04
N LEU A 126 -17.77 -16.42 24.86
CA LEU A 126 -16.36 -16.08 24.67
C LEU A 126 -16.22 -15.13 23.48
N TRP A 127 -15.09 -14.43 23.42
CA TRP A 127 -14.76 -13.44 22.40
C TRP A 127 -13.36 -13.70 21.84
N HIS A 128 -13.01 -13.05 20.73
CA HIS A 128 -11.64 -13.00 20.18
C HIS A 128 -10.84 -14.32 20.24
N ALA A 129 -9.65 -14.31 20.87
CA ALA A 129 -8.74 -15.45 20.86
C ALA A 129 -9.37 -16.66 21.56
N ASN A 130 -10.13 -16.41 22.61
CA ASN A 130 -10.88 -17.41 23.34
C ASN A 130 -11.93 -18.13 22.48
N GLN A 131 -12.76 -17.35 21.78
CA GLN A 131 -13.82 -17.90 20.93
C GLN A 131 -13.21 -18.76 19.81
N LEU A 132 -12.10 -18.30 19.22
CA LEU A 132 -11.46 -19.03 18.13
C LEU A 132 -10.69 -20.25 18.62
N ALA A 133 -10.06 -20.18 19.79
CA ALA A 133 -9.46 -21.33 20.45
C ALA A 133 -10.50 -22.41 20.77
N ARG A 134 -11.67 -22.02 21.30
CA ARG A 134 -12.80 -22.94 21.51
C ARG A 134 -13.24 -23.58 20.20
N TYR A 135 -13.41 -22.79 19.13
CA TYR A 135 -13.75 -23.30 17.80
C TYR A 135 -12.71 -24.34 17.32
N ASN A 136 -11.42 -24.00 17.41
CA ASN A 136 -10.29 -24.84 17.01
C ASN A 136 -10.25 -26.17 17.76
N ILE A 137 -10.34 -26.14 19.09
CA ILE A 137 -10.30 -27.33 19.96
C ILE A 137 -11.46 -28.27 19.65
N ARG A 138 -12.68 -27.72 19.49
CA ARG A 138 -13.88 -28.51 19.15
C ARG A 138 -13.80 -29.14 17.76
N ARG A 139 -12.94 -28.60 16.87
CA ARG A 139 -12.67 -29.13 15.53
C ARG A 139 -11.39 -29.97 15.46
N GLY A 140 -10.74 -30.25 16.60
CA GLY A 140 -9.62 -31.17 16.72
C GLY A 140 -8.23 -30.52 16.63
N ILE A 141 -8.14 -29.20 16.53
CA ILE A 141 -6.88 -28.46 16.64
C ILE A 141 -6.64 -28.24 18.14
N MET A 142 -5.81 -29.07 18.76
CA MET A 142 -5.52 -29.01 20.21
C MET A 142 -4.35 -28.07 20.54
N PRO A 143 -4.22 -27.60 21.79
CA PRO A 143 -3.07 -26.81 22.22
C PRO A 143 -1.72 -27.52 21.98
N PRO A 144 -0.65 -26.78 21.66
CA PRO A 144 -0.58 -25.32 21.52
C PRO A 144 -1.04 -24.79 20.15
N ALA A 145 -1.44 -25.66 19.22
CA ALA A 145 -1.78 -25.24 17.86
C ALA A 145 -3.08 -24.43 17.79
N SER A 146 -3.97 -24.53 18.79
CA SER A 146 -5.25 -23.81 18.85
C SER A 146 -5.11 -22.31 19.05
N GLY A 147 -4.09 -21.86 19.80
CA GLY A 147 -3.81 -20.44 20.06
C GLY A 147 -2.76 -19.84 19.13
N HIS A 148 -2.03 -20.67 18.36
CA HIS A 148 -0.99 -20.21 17.44
C HIS A 148 -1.57 -19.32 16.33
N TRP A 149 -0.91 -18.18 16.04
CA TRP A 149 -1.41 -17.13 15.11
C TRP A 149 -1.82 -17.61 13.70
N LYS A 150 -1.19 -18.69 13.20
CA LYS A 150 -1.58 -19.37 11.94
C LYS A 150 -2.99 -19.98 11.97
N ASN A 151 -3.47 -20.37 13.14
CA ASN A 151 -4.80 -20.95 13.36
C ASN A 151 -5.72 -20.03 14.18
N ASN A 152 -5.17 -18.96 14.76
CA ASN A 152 -5.92 -17.97 15.54
C ASN A 152 -5.51 -16.55 15.12
N PRO A 153 -6.21 -15.90 14.18
CA PRO A 153 -6.04 -14.48 13.86
C PRO A 153 -6.10 -13.53 15.06
N HIS A 154 -6.70 -13.91 16.19
CA HIS A 154 -6.74 -13.07 17.41
C HIS A 154 -5.59 -13.38 18.38
N ALA A 155 -4.52 -14.07 17.96
CA ALA A 155 -3.49 -14.58 18.86
C ALA A 155 -2.81 -13.54 19.77
N ASP A 156 -2.72 -12.28 19.36
CA ASP A 156 -2.13 -11.18 20.15
C ASP A 156 -3.15 -10.44 21.05
N CYS A 157 -4.44 -10.78 20.98
CA CYS A 157 -5.46 -10.19 21.84
C CYS A 157 -5.24 -10.49 23.33
N ILE A 158 -5.85 -9.70 24.20
CA ILE A 158 -5.70 -9.72 25.67
C ILE A 158 -6.17 -11.02 26.34
N ASP A 159 -6.87 -11.92 25.65
CA ASP A 159 -7.62 -13.03 26.25
C ASP A 159 -6.84 -13.83 27.33
N PHE A 160 -5.57 -14.20 27.11
CA PHE A 160 -4.80 -14.90 28.16
C PHE A 160 -4.27 -13.98 29.27
N GLN A 161 -4.10 -12.68 29.00
CA GLN A 161 -3.67 -11.72 30.00
C GLN A 161 -4.69 -11.58 31.14
N ILE A 162 -5.98 -11.56 30.82
CA ILE A 162 -7.05 -11.48 31.83
C ILE A 162 -7.32 -12.82 32.53
N GLU A 163 -6.68 -13.90 32.04
CA GLU A 163 -6.84 -15.27 32.55
C GLU A 163 -5.55 -15.84 33.15
N ALA A 164 -4.60 -14.96 33.51
CA ALA A 164 -3.30 -15.36 34.04
C ALA A 164 -3.15 -15.07 35.54
N ASP A 165 -4.08 -14.34 36.13
CA ASP A 165 -4.03 -13.90 37.52
C ASP A 165 -3.97 -15.11 38.47
N PHE A 166 -4.77 -16.15 38.21
CA PHE A 166 -4.74 -17.40 38.98
C PHE A 166 -3.33 -18.01 39.06
N ALA A 167 -2.56 -17.97 37.96
CA ALA A 167 -1.24 -18.58 37.88
C ALA A 167 -0.25 -17.84 38.78
N GLY A 168 -0.35 -16.51 38.84
CA GLY A 168 0.46 -15.69 39.74
C GLY A 168 0.07 -15.87 41.21
N LEU A 169 -1.23 -15.92 41.51
CA LEU A 169 -1.77 -16.13 42.85
C LEU A 169 -1.46 -17.52 43.41
N MET A 170 -1.30 -18.52 42.54
CA MET A 170 -0.83 -19.87 42.87
C MET A 170 0.69 -19.98 43.05
N CYS A 171 1.47 -18.99 42.62
CA CYS A 171 2.94 -19.07 42.62
C CYS A 171 3.63 -17.93 43.39
N PRO A 172 3.39 -17.73 44.70
CA PRO A 172 4.01 -16.65 45.49
C PRO A 172 5.55 -16.69 45.44
N GLY A 173 6.20 -15.67 44.89
CA GLY A 173 7.67 -15.62 44.73
C GLY A 173 8.29 -16.69 43.82
N LEU A 174 7.47 -17.49 43.13
CA LEU A 174 7.86 -18.58 42.23
C LEU A 174 7.61 -18.22 40.76
N VAL A 175 8.31 -17.21 40.26
CA VAL A 175 8.06 -16.65 38.93
C VAL A 175 8.26 -17.63 37.77
N ASN A 176 9.25 -18.53 37.83
CA ASN A 176 9.49 -19.50 36.76
C ASN A 176 8.43 -20.63 36.77
N SER A 177 7.95 -21.00 37.96
CA SER A 177 6.81 -21.93 38.09
C SER A 177 5.53 -21.31 37.51
N CYS A 178 5.29 -20.02 37.77
CA CYS A 178 4.20 -19.26 37.16
C CYS A 178 4.31 -19.26 35.63
N SER A 179 5.47 -18.88 35.08
CA SER A 179 5.71 -18.90 33.63
C SER A 179 5.50 -20.29 33.02
N SER A 180 5.84 -21.37 33.72
CA SER A 180 5.58 -22.74 33.24
C SER A 180 4.10 -23.10 33.21
N ILE A 181 3.28 -22.58 34.13
CA ILE A 181 1.82 -22.73 34.09
C ILE A 181 1.26 -21.93 32.91
N CYS A 182 1.70 -20.67 32.77
CA CYS A 182 1.30 -19.78 31.68
C CYS A 182 1.66 -20.34 30.29
N ASP A 183 2.84 -20.95 30.13
CA ASP A 183 3.25 -21.60 28.88
C ASP A 183 2.28 -22.72 28.48
N ARG A 184 1.83 -23.53 29.44
CA ARG A 184 0.97 -24.69 29.15
C ARG A 184 -0.46 -24.28 28.84
N ILE A 185 -0.99 -23.29 29.57
CA ILE A 185 -2.41 -22.90 29.49
C ILE A 185 -2.60 -21.77 28.47
N GLY A 186 -1.75 -20.75 28.47
CA GLY A 186 -1.89 -19.60 27.58
C GLY A 186 -1.80 -19.93 26.10
N HIS A 187 -0.92 -20.86 25.72
CA HIS A 187 -0.84 -21.34 24.33
C HIS A 187 -2.08 -22.11 23.84
N MET A 188 -3.05 -22.37 24.71
CA MET A 188 -4.36 -22.86 24.27
C MET A 188 -5.11 -21.80 23.47
N LEU A 189 -4.99 -20.52 23.86
CA LEU A 189 -5.76 -19.42 23.28
C LEU A 189 -4.93 -18.36 22.57
N ASN A 190 -3.72 -18.05 23.05
CA ASN A 190 -2.87 -16.99 22.51
C ASN A 190 -1.48 -17.48 22.07
N TYR A 191 -0.75 -16.59 21.41
CA TYR A 191 0.66 -16.74 21.03
C TYR A 191 1.28 -15.34 20.97
N GLY A 192 2.62 -15.22 20.96
CA GLY A 192 3.28 -13.92 20.81
C GLY A 192 2.90 -12.93 21.91
N ASP A 193 2.43 -11.74 21.55
CA ASP A 193 2.16 -10.66 22.50
C ASP A 193 0.97 -10.99 23.42
N GLY A 194 -0.04 -11.72 22.91
CA GLY A 194 -1.20 -12.18 23.70
C GLY A 194 -0.81 -13.15 24.81
N TRP A 195 0.19 -13.99 24.56
CA TRP A 195 0.74 -14.89 25.58
C TRP A 195 1.67 -14.17 26.54
N TYR A 196 2.50 -13.24 26.06
CA TYR A 196 3.37 -12.43 26.91
C TYR A 196 2.59 -11.59 27.93
N GLY A 197 1.44 -11.05 27.55
CA GLY A 197 0.54 -10.36 28.48
C GLY A 197 0.24 -11.20 29.72
N GLY A 198 -0.20 -12.45 29.54
CA GLY A 198 -0.47 -13.36 30.66
C GLY A 198 0.78 -13.77 31.44
N VAL A 199 1.90 -14.06 30.78
CA VAL A 199 3.18 -14.34 31.46
C VAL A 199 3.61 -13.14 32.34
N PHE A 200 3.48 -11.93 31.81
CA PHE A 200 3.83 -10.70 32.51
C PHE A 200 2.90 -10.42 33.70
N VAL A 201 1.58 -10.58 33.53
CA VAL A 201 0.60 -10.44 34.62
C VAL A 201 0.85 -11.45 35.73
N GLY A 202 1.00 -12.74 35.39
CA GLY A 202 1.36 -13.77 36.37
C GLY A 202 2.66 -13.44 37.10
N ALA A 203 3.66 -12.91 36.37
CA ALA A 203 4.92 -12.44 36.93
C ALA A 203 4.76 -11.19 37.84
N MET A 204 3.79 -10.30 37.61
CA MET A 204 3.52 -9.19 38.53
C MET A 204 2.92 -9.70 39.84
N TYR A 205 1.94 -10.60 39.78
CA TYR A 205 1.32 -11.19 40.97
C TYR A 205 2.33 -11.94 41.85
N THR A 206 3.18 -12.77 41.27
CA THR A 206 4.21 -13.50 42.04
C THR A 206 5.19 -12.56 42.75
N GLN A 207 5.59 -11.45 42.12
CA GLN A 207 6.47 -10.45 42.73
C GLN A 207 5.74 -9.65 43.82
N ALA A 208 4.44 -9.36 43.66
CA ALA A 208 3.63 -8.64 44.65
C ALA A 208 3.56 -9.36 46.03
N PHE A 209 3.81 -10.66 46.09
CA PHE A 209 3.90 -11.36 47.38
C PHE A 209 5.13 -10.98 48.19
N ILE A 210 6.23 -10.60 47.55
CA ILE A 210 7.56 -10.46 48.17
C ILE A 210 8.12 -9.03 48.12
N GLU A 211 7.71 -8.24 47.14
CA GLU A 211 8.11 -6.84 46.99
C GLU A 211 7.18 -5.88 47.75
N LYS A 212 7.66 -4.65 47.96
CA LYS A 212 6.94 -3.59 48.70
C LYS A 212 6.78 -2.30 47.90
N ASP A 213 7.26 -2.28 46.67
CA ASP A 213 7.32 -1.12 45.79
C ASP A 213 6.82 -1.53 44.41
N ILE A 214 5.84 -0.81 43.89
CA ILE A 214 5.14 -1.22 42.67
C ILE A 214 6.02 -1.09 41.42
N GLU A 215 6.93 -0.10 41.37
CA GLU A 215 7.90 0.03 40.27
C GLU A 215 8.81 -1.21 40.21
N THR A 216 9.22 -1.73 41.37
CA THR A 216 10.01 -2.96 41.48
C THR A 216 9.22 -4.19 41.02
N VAL A 217 7.93 -4.30 41.39
CA VAL A 217 7.04 -5.39 40.91
C VAL A 217 6.99 -5.41 39.39
N VAL A 218 6.65 -4.28 38.77
CA VAL A 218 6.55 -4.13 37.31
C VAL A 218 7.89 -4.42 36.64
N SER A 219 8.97 -3.80 37.11
CA SER A 219 10.29 -3.93 36.47
C SER A 219 10.87 -5.34 36.56
N LYS A 220 10.66 -6.04 37.69
CA LYS A 220 11.09 -7.45 37.83
C LYS A 220 10.23 -8.39 37.00
N ALA A 221 8.91 -8.18 36.97
CA ALA A 221 8.01 -8.97 36.13
C ALA A 221 8.41 -8.85 34.64
N LEU A 222 8.76 -7.66 34.17
CA LEU A 222 9.14 -7.47 32.76
C LEU A 222 10.38 -8.29 32.36
N THR A 223 11.27 -8.62 33.31
CA THR A 223 12.50 -9.38 33.01
C THR A 223 12.29 -10.82 32.56
N VAL A 224 11.08 -11.39 32.72
CA VAL A 224 10.76 -12.69 32.14
C VAL A 224 10.44 -12.63 30.65
N ILE A 225 10.17 -11.44 30.10
CA ILE A 225 9.85 -11.27 28.69
C ILE A 225 11.15 -11.02 27.89
N PRO A 226 11.33 -11.63 26.70
CA PRO A 226 12.46 -11.35 25.81
C PRO A 226 12.55 -9.87 25.42
N GLU A 227 13.76 -9.29 25.45
CA GLU A 227 13.98 -7.86 25.18
C GLU A 227 13.73 -7.48 23.72
N GLU A 228 13.82 -8.47 22.84
CA GLU A 228 13.64 -8.33 21.40
C GLU A 228 12.17 -8.14 21.01
N SER A 229 11.22 -8.56 21.85
CA SER A 229 9.79 -8.54 21.53
C SER A 229 9.20 -7.13 21.49
N LYS A 230 8.11 -6.96 20.72
CA LYS A 230 7.33 -5.71 20.69
C LYS A 230 6.77 -5.40 22.09
N PHE A 231 6.21 -6.42 22.75
CA PHE A 231 5.70 -6.32 24.12
C PHE A 231 6.73 -5.73 25.10
N TYR A 232 7.95 -6.28 25.16
CA TYR A 232 8.96 -5.79 26.10
C TYR A 232 9.31 -4.32 25.85
N LYS A 233 9.52 -3.96 24.58
CA LYS A 233 9.86 -2.59 24.17
C LYS A 233 8.76 -1.60 24.57
N CYS A 234 7.50 -1.97 24.36
CA CYS A 234 6.37 -1.14 24.77
C CYS A 234 6.35 -0.89 26.28
N ILE A 235 6.37 -1.95 27.10
CA ILE A 235 6.29 -1.78 28.56
C ILE A 235 7.55 -1.08 29.11
N SER A 236 8.73 -1.36 28.54
CA SER A 236 9.96 -0.65 28.88
C SER A 236 9.85 0.84 28.59
N ASP A 237 9.25 1.24 27.46
CA ASP A 237 9.00 2.64 27.13
C ASP A 237 8.01 3.29 28.11
N VAL A 238 6.94 2.60 28.50
CA VAL A 238 5.98 3.11 29.51
C VAL A 238 6.69 3.37 30.85
N ILE A 239 7.56 2.46 31.30
CA ILE A 239 8.37 2.66 32.52
C ILE A 239 9.31 3.86 32.36
N ALA A 240 9.93 4.03 31.19
CA ALA A 240 10.83 5.14 30.91
C ALA A 240 10.07 6.49 30.83
N TRP A 241 8.89 6.51 30.22
CA TRP A 241 8.03 7.69 30.13
C TRP A 241 7.48 8.08 31.49
N HIS A 242 7.14 7.12 32.36
CA HIS A 242 6.83 7.40 33.76
C HIS A 242 7.99 8.12 34.47
N LYS A 243 9.24 7.68 34.27
CA LYS A 243 10.41 8.37 34.85
C LYS A 243 10.63 9.78 34.28
N GLN A 244 10.29 9.98 33.01
CA GLN A 244 10.43 11.27 32.33
C GLN A 244 9.30 12.25 32.70
N TYR A 245 8.08 11.73 32.86
CA TYR A 245 6.85 12.48 33.11
C TYR A 245 6.12 11.88 34.32
N PRO A 246 6.66 11.97 35.55
CA PRO A 246 6.16 11.23 36.72
C PRO A 246 4.76 11.66 37.17
N ASP A 247 4.36 12.89 36.86
CA ASP A 247 3.06 13.44 37.29
C ASP A 247 2.02 13.52 36.16
N ASP A 248 2.34 13.01 34.95
CA ASP A 248 1.52 13.18 33.75
C ASP A 248 1.30 11.86 32.97
N TRP A 249 0.41 11.03 33.50
CA TRP A 249 0.01 9.78 32.84
C TRP A 249 -0.64 10.00 31.48
N LYS A 250 -1.27 11.17 31.25
CA LYS A 250 -1.90 11.51 29.97
C LYS A 250 -0.86 11.71 28.88
N LYS A 251 0.28 12.30 29.23
CA LYS A 251 1.41 12.39 28.31
C LYS A 251 1.97 11.01 27.97
N CYS A 252 2.09 10.12 28.96
CA CYS A 252 2.49 8.73 28.73
C CYS A 252 1.51 8.00 27.80
N TRP A 253 0.20 8.15 28.03
CA TRP A 253 -0.85 7.60 27.16
C TRP A 253 -0.74 8.10 25.72
N GLN A 254 -0.50 9.39 25.51
CA GLN A 254 -0.30 9.97 24.17
C GLN A 254 0.91 9.35 23.46
N LEU A 255 2.06 9.26 24.16
CA LEU A 255 3.27 8.67 23.59
C LEU A 255 3.09 7.19 23.23
N TYR A 256 2.36 6.45 24.06
CA TYR A 256 1.94 5.09 23.75
C TYR A 256 1.06 5.06 22.49
N ASN A 257 0.01 5.88 22.46
CA ASN A 257 -0.95 5.89 21.37
C ASN A 257 -0.28 6.21 20.02
N ASP A 258 0.61 7.19 20.00
CA ASP A 258 1.33 7.60 18.79
C ASP A 258 2.28 6.50 18.28
N LYS A 259 2.85 5.69 19.17
CA LYS A 259 3.90 4.71 18.84
C LYS A 259 3.40 3.27 18.65
N TYR A 260 2.39 2.84 19.39
CA TYR A 260 2.05 1.41 19.54
C TYR A 260 0.57 1.06 19.28
N SER A 261 -0.33 2.03 19.07
CA SER A 261 -1.79 1.79 18.99
C SER A 261 -2.29 0.99 17.78
N LYS A 262 -1.44 0.76 16.77
CA LYS A 262 -1.84 0.08 15.54
C LYS A 262 -1.89 -1.44 15.72
N ASP A 263 -3.07 -2.00 15.46
CA ASP A 263 -3.33 -3.44 15.44
C ASP A 263 -3.06 -4.02 14.04
N VAL A 264 -2.43 -5.20 13.99
CA VAL A 264 -2.10 -5.94 12.75
C VAL A 264 -2.71 -7.34 12.69
N GLY A 265 -3.38 -7.79 13.75
CA GLY A 265 -3.83 -9.18 13.90
C GLY A 265 -5.35 -9.32 14.02
N CYS A 266 -5.99 -8.55 14.91
CA CYS A 266 -7.39 -8.74 15.28
C CYS A 266 -8.34 -8.37 14.13
N PRO A 267 -9.01 -9.34 13.46
CA PRO A 267 -9.78 -9.07 12.24
C PRO A 267 -10.93 -8.07 12.41
N GLU A 268 -11.46 -7.93 13.63
CA GLU A 268 -12.50 -6.95 13.93
C GLU A 268 -11.95 -5.53 14.07
N LEU A 269 -10.74 -5.40 14.61
CA LEU A 269 -10.17 -4.15 15.11
C LEU A 269 -8.96 -3.62 14.31
N ILE A 270 -8.42 -4.39 13.36
CA ILE A 270 -7.41 -3.92 12.40
C ILE A 270 -7.88 -2.62 11.73
N LEU A 271 -6.99 -1.63 11.67
CA LEU A 271 -7.22 -0.29 11.11
C LEU A 271 -8.45 0.46 11.69
N ALA A 272 -8.96 0.04 12.85
CA ALA A 272 -10.06 0.70 13.55
C ALA A 272 -9.56 1.54 14.74
N ALA A 273 -10.43 2.40 15.27
CA ALA A 273 -10.11 3.14 16.50
C ALA A 273 -10.09 2.24 17.76
N GLY A 274 -10.81 1.11 17.71
CA GLY A 274 -10.78 0.12 18.80
C GLY A 274 -9.52 -0.74 18.74
N ASN A 275 -9.05 -1.21 19.88
CA ASN A 275 -7.93 -2.13 19.98
C ASN A 275 -8.15 -3.04 21.21
N ILE A 276 -7.67 -4.28 21.16
CA ILE A 276 -7.74 -5.28 22.25
C ILE A 276 -6.42 -6.07 22.41
N ASP A 277 -5.33 -5.60 21.82
CA ASP A 277 -3.98 -6.19 21.90
C ASP A 277 -3.48 -6.23 23.36
N ALA A 278 -2.88 -7.35 23.77
CA ALA A 278 -2.36 -7.51 25.13
C ALA A 278 -1.26 -6.49 25.46
N THR A 279 -0.46 -6.07 24.49
CA THR A 279 0.57 -5.03 24.66
C THR A 279 -0.05 -3.71 25.10
N MET A 280 -1.20 -3.34 24.50
CA MET A 280 -1.93 -2.12 24.87
C MET A 280 -2.46 -2.20 26.30
N ASN A 281 -3.17 -3.28 26.58
CA ASN A 281 -3.84 -3.45 27.85
C ASN A 281 -2.83 -3.56 28.99
N SER A 282 -1.73 -4.31 28.80
CA SER A 282 -0.61 -4.33 29.74
C SER A 282 0.01 -2.93 29.94
N ALA A 283 0.12 -2.10 28.90
CA ALA A 283 0.58 -0.72 29.05
C ALA A 283 -0.36 0.11 29.95
N TYR A 284 -1.67 -0.05 29.80
CA TYR A 284 -2.67 0.65 30.62
C TYR A 284 -2.68 0.17 32.07
N VAL A 285 -2.52 -1.14 32.30
CA VAL A 285 -2.29 -1.71 33.64
C VAL A 285 -1.06 -1.07 34.29
N VAL A 286 0.06 -1.01 33.56
CA VAL A 286 1.31 -0.44 34.08
C VAL A 286 1.18 1.07 34.33
N MET A 287 0.48 1.83 33.48
CA MET A 287 0.19 3.24 33.76
C MET A 287 -0.62 3.41 35.04
N GLY A 288 -1.67 2.60 35.24
CA GLY A 288 -2.44 2.60 36.49
C GLY A 288 -1.58 2.31 37.71
N LEU A 289 -0.74 1.28 37.65
CA LEU A 289 0.15 0.86 38.74
C LEU A 289 1.21 1.92 39.10
N LEU A 290 1.89 2.48 38.09
CA LEU A 290 3.00 3.42 38.31
C LEU A 290 2.51 4.81 38.76
N TYR A 291 1.48 5.35 38.08
CA TYR A 291 0.94 6.67 38.38
C TYR A 291 -0.10 6.66 39.51
N GLY A 292 -0.53 5.48 39.95
CA GLY A 292 -1.51 5.28 41.02
C GLY A 292 -1.01 5.65 42.41
N GLU A 293 0.30 5.86 42.60
CA GLU A 293 0.93 6.20 43.89
C GLU A 293 0.58 5.22 45.01
N GLU A 294 0.39 3.94 44.66
CA GLU A 294 -0.08 2.88 45.56
C GLU A 294 -1.47 3.16 46.20
N ASP A 295 -2.20 4.18 45.72
CA ASP A 295 -3.59 4.39 46.08
C ASP A 295 -4.48 3.49 45.23
N PHE A 296 -5.23 2.61 45.91
CA PHE A 296 -6.08 1.62 45.27
C PHE A 296 -7.14 2.23 44.35
N GLY A 297 -7.74 3.37 44.73
CA GLY A 297 -8.75 4.03 43.90
C GLY A 297 -8.15 4.74 42.70
N LYS A 298 -7.02 5.44 42.89
CA LYS A 298 -6.31 6.15 41.82
C LYS A 298 -5.73 5.20 40.79
N THR A 299 -5.17 4.08 41.23
CA THR A 299 -4.66 3.00 40.37
C THR A 299 -5.74 2.48 39.42
N MET A 300 -6.92 2.17 39.96
CA MET A 300 -8.07 1.73 39.15
C MET A 300 -8.56 2.83 38.21
N ASP A 301 -8.78 4.05 38.72
CA ASP A 301 -9.31 5.16 37.92
C ASP A 301 -8.40 5.50 36.73
N ILE A 302 -7.07 5.51 36.90
CA ILE A 302 -6.13 5.74 35.78
C ILE A 302 -6.20 4.61 34.76
N ALA A 303 -6.16 3.34 35.19
CA ALA A 303 -6.25 2.19 34.29
C ALA A 303 -7.57 2.20 33.48
N THR A 304 -8.71 2.46 34.12
CA THR A 304 -10.01 2.61 33.43
C THR A 304 -10.00 3.78 32.45
N ARG A 305 -9.43 4.93 32.85
CA ARG A 305 -9.46 6.16 32.02
C ARG A 305 -8.57 6.11 30.78
N CYS A 306 -7.70 5.11 30.65
CA CYS A 306 -6.97 4.87 29.41
C CYS A 306 -7.89 4.47 28.24
N GLY A 307 -9.15 4.08 28.50
CA GLY A 307 -10.16 3.79 27.48
C GLY A 307 -10.09 2.35 26.94
N GLN A 308 -10.62 2.14 25.75
CA GLN A 308 -10.68 0.83 25.08
C GLN A 308 -11.44 -0.22 25.93
N ASP A 309 -10.81 -1.35 26.22
CA ASP A 309 -11.30 -2.46 27.02
C ASP A 309 -11.13 -2.14 28.53
N SER A 310 -12.09 -1.41 29.09
CA SER A 310 -11.83 -0.61 30.31
C SER A 310 -12.16 -1.31 31.63
N ASP A 311 -12.69 -2.53 31.61
CA ASP A 311 -13.00 -3.39 32.76
C ASP A 311 -11.82 -4.28 33.17
N CYS A 312 -11.12 -4.87 32.20
CA CYS A 312 -10.02 -5.78 32.44
C CYS A 312 -8.77 -5.10 33.03
N ASN A 313 -8.40 -3.93 32.49
CA ASN A 313 -7.23 -3.17 32.91
C ASN A 313 -7.27 -2.76 34.40
N PRO A 314 -8.35 -2.15 34.93
CA PRO A 314 -8.45 -1.89 36.37
C PRO A 314 -8.59 -3.17 37.18
N SER A 315 -9.14 -4.26 36.65
CA SER A 315 -9.20 -5.57 37.30
C SER A 315 -7.80 -6.07 37.65
N THR A 316 -6.92 -6.20 36.64
CA THR A 316 -5.54 -6.65 36.83
C THR A 316 -4.74 -5.68 37.70
N ALA A 317 -4.82 -4.37 37.46
CA ALA A 317 -4.07 -3.38 38.23
C ALA A 317 -4.45 -3.39 39.71
N ALA A 318 -5.76 -3.44 40.02
CA ALA A 318 -6.26 -3.55 41.38
C ALA A 318 -5.84 -4.86 42.05
N GLY A 319 -5.91 -5.98 41.32
CA GLY A 319 -5.55 -7.28 41.86
C GLY A 319 -4.06 -7.41 42.18
N VAL A 320 -3.16 -6.92 41.32
CA VAL A 320 -1.72 -6.87 41.59
C VAL A 320 -1.44 -6.01 42.83
N LEU A 321 -1.99 -4.79 42.89
CA LEU A 321 -1.79 -3.89 44.03
C LEU A 321 -2.37 -4.48 45.32
N ALA A 322 -3.58 -5.05 45.28
CA ALA A 322 -4.23 -5.69 46.43
C ALA A 322 -3.50 -6.94 46.90
N THR A 323 -2.82 -7.68 46.02
CA THR A 323 -1.90 -8.75 46.41
C THR A 323 -0.69 -8.20 47.16
N MET A 324 -0.18 -7.02 46.76
CA MET A 324 0.94 -6.38 47.42
C MET A 324 0.56 -5.87 48.82
N ILE A 325 -0.59 -5.20 48.97
CA ILE A 325 -1.01 -4.60 50.24
C ILE A 325 -1.81 -5.56 51.14
N GLY A 326 -2.45 -6.59 50.60
CA GLY A 326 -3.31 -7.53 51.31
C GLY A 326 -4.78 -7.08 51.40
N TYR A 327 -5.70 -8.04 51.43
CA TYR A 327 -7.16 -7.83 51.53
C TYR A 327 -7.54 -6.90 52.69
N SER A 328 -6.90 -7.08 53.85
CA SER A 328 -7.14 -6.29 55.05
C SER A 328 -6.82 -4.80 54.90
N ASN A 329 -6.06 -4.39 53.87
CA ASN A 329 -5.67 -3.01 53.61
C ASN A 329 -6.42 -2.39 52.41
N ILE A 330 -7.34 -3.10 51.77
CA ILE A 330 -8.21 -2.51 50.73
C ILE A 330 -9.11 -1.45 51.40
N PRO A 331 -9.22 -0.23 50.85
CA PRO A 331 -10.02 0.83 51.47
C PRO A 331 -11.50 0.44 51.66
N GLU A 332 -12.03 0.70 52.85
CA GLU A 332 -13.39 0.30 53.24
C GLU A 332 -14.49 0.85 52.32
N LYS A 333 -14.25 1.90 51.53
CA LYS A 333 -15.23 2.39 50.54
C LYS A 333 -15.58 1.36 49.45
N TRP A 334 -14.71 0.40 49.17
CA TRP A 334 -14.91 -0.62 48.15
C TRP A 334 -15.48 -1.94 48.69
N MET A 335 -15.19 -2.23 49.97
CA MET A 335 -15.43 -3.52 50.60
C MET A 335 -16.90 -3.92 50.79
N PRO A 336 -17.87 -3.01 51.07
CA PRO A 336 -19.27 -3.38 51.24
C PRO A 336 -19.84 -4.12 50.02
N ASN A 337 -19.59 -3.59 48.82
CA ASN A 337 -20.00 -4.22 47.55
C ASN A 337 -19.39 -5.61 47.36
N LEU A 338 -18.12 -5.78 47.73
CA LEU A 338 -17.42 -7.07 47.61
C LEU A 338 -18.00 -8.11 48.58
N ARG A 339 -18.14 -7.77 49.87
CA ARG A 339 -18.63 -8.68 50.92
C ARG A 339 -20.02 -9.24 50.62
N GLU A 340 -20.84 -8.50 49.88
CA GLU A 340 -22.17 -8.97 49.44
C GLU A 340 -22.11 -10.13 48.45
N VAL A 341 -21.01 -10.27 47.70
CA VAL A 341 -20.85 -11.27 46.63
C VAL A 341 -19.84 -12.37 46.95
N GLU A 342 -19.06 -12.26 48.03
CA GLU A 342 -17.97 -13.21 48.33
C GLU A 342 -18.42 -14.68 48.43
N ASP A 343 -19.62 -14.92 48.96
CA ASP A 343 -20.19 -16.25 49.13
C ASP A 343 -21.13 -16.67 47.98
N ILE A 344 -21.29 -15.82 46.96
CA ILE A 344 -22.09 -16.13 45.77
C ILE A 344 -21.23 -16.94 44.80
N THR A 345 -21.72 -18.11 44.39
CA THR A 345 -21.06 -18.92 43.34
C THR A 345 -21.08 -18.16 42.02
N PHE A 346 -19.93 -18.08 41.36
CA PHE A 346 -19.87 -17.48 40.03
C PHE A 346 -20.71 -18.31 39.05
N PRO A 347 -21.37 -17.64 38.11
CA PRO A 347 -22.00 -18.31 36.97
C PRO A 347 -21.03 -19.29 36.29
N TYR A 348 -21.55 -20.43 35.83
CA TYR A 348 -20.84 -21.46 35.04
C TYR A 348 -19.80 -22.32 35.77
N VAL A 349 -19.30 -21.90 36.93
CA VAL A 349 -18.37 -22.67 37.77
C VAL A 349 -19.02 -23.04 39.11
N THR A 350 -18.34 -23.84 39.92
CA THR A 350 -18.77 -24.28 41.26
C THR A 350 -18.14 -23.47 42.40
N LEU A 351 -17.29 -22.50 42.06
CA LEU A 351 -16.53 -21.68 43.01
C LEU A 351 -17.21 -20.33 43.28
N SER A 352 -17.22 -19.92 44.55
CA SER A 352 -17.41 -18.53 44.99
C SER A 352 -16.06 -17.92 45.35
N LEU A 353 -15.94 -16.60 45.50
CA LEU A 353 -14.69 -15.97 45.94
C LEU A 353 -14.16 -16.57 47.24
N SER A 354 -15.02 -16.71 48.27
CA SER A 354 -14.66 -17.35 49.53
C SER A 354 -14.05 -18.73 49.34
N LYS A 355 -14.62 -19.54 48.43
CA LYS A 355 -14.10 -20.88 48.15
C LYS A 355 -12.80 -20.84 47.36
N THR A 356 -12.69 -19.93 46.40
CA THR A 356 -11.49 -19.72 45.60
C THR A 356 -10.30 -19.34 46.49
N TYR A 357 -10.50 -18.48 47.49
CA TYR A 357 -9.45 -18.09 48.42
C TYR A 357 -8.83 -19.31 49.12
N GLU A 358 -9.67 -20.25 49.58
CA GLU A 358 -9.21 -21.49 50.23
C GLU A 358 -8.44 -22.38 49.25
N VAL A 359 -9.03 -22.63 48.07
CA VAL A 359 -8.48 -23.54 47.06
C VAL A 359 -7.15 -23.03 46.54
N VAL A 360 -7.06 -21.75 46.20
CA VAL A 360 -5.82 -21.13 45.68
C VAL A 360 -4.75 -21.06 46.76
N ASN A 361 -5.11 -20.80 48.02
CA ASN A 361 -4.15 -20.87 49.12
C ASN A 361 -3.56 -22.29 49.29
N ASP A 362 -4.39 -23.32 49.20
CA ASP A 362 -3.92 -24.71 49.25
C ASP A 362 -3.01 -25.06 48.06
N LEU A 363 -3.35 -24.58 46.87
CA LEU A 363 -2.53 -24.77 45.67
C LEU A 363 -1.19 -24.02 45.77
N ALA A 364 -1.20 -22.78 46.28
CA ALA A 364 -0.01 -21.98 46.51
C ALA A 364 0.96 -22.65 47.49
N ILE A 365 0.46 -23.19 48.60
CA ILE A 365 1.29 -23.96 49.54
C ILE A 365 1.89 -25.20 48.86
N LYS A 366 1.11 -25.92 48.04
CA LYS A 366 1.63 -27.08 47.30
C LYS A 366 2.72 -26.69 46.30
N GLU A 367 2.58 -25.57 45.59
CA GLU A 367 3.63 -25.05 44.70
C GLU A 367 4.88 -24.63 45.49
N ILE A 368 4.72 -23.95 46.63
CA ILE A 368 5.83 -23.61 47.54
C ILE A 368 6.60 -24.87 47.95
N LEU A 369 5.91 -25.91 48.42
CA LEU A 369 6.52 -27.17 48.83
C LEU A 369 7.19 -27.91 47.65
N ARG A 370 6.54 -27.91 46.48
CA ARG A 370 7.08 -28.52 45.24
C ARG A 370 8.42 -27.90 44.82
N ASN A 371 8.57 -26.59 45.06
CA ASN A 371 9.77 -25.83 44.68
C ASN A 371 10.79 -25.69 45.83
N GLY A 372 10.75 -26.60 46.82
CA GLY A 372 11.74 -26.68 47.89
C GLY A 372 11.52 -25.71 49.05
N GLY A 373 10.36 -25.05 49.10
CA GLY A 373 9.90 -24.31 50.27
C GLY A 373 9.46 -25.22 51.42
N GLU A 374 9.13 -24.60 52.55
CA GLU A 374 8.75 -25.31 53.78
C GLU A 374 7.45 -24.75 54.35
N GLU A 375 6.66 -25.61 54.99
CA GLU A 375 5.45 -25.25 55.74
C GLU A 375 5.58 -25.68 57.21
N THR A 376 5.14 -24.79 58.10
CA THR A 376 4.96 -25.05 59.54
C THR A 376 3.52 -24.73 59.94
N ASP A 377 3.15 -25.00 61.20
CA ASP A 377 1.81 -24.69 61.71
C ASP A 377 1.40 -23.21 61.54
N SER A 378 2.35 -22.27 61.50
CA SER A 378 2.07 -20.82 61.47
C SER A 378 2.71 -20.04 60.32
N THR A 379 3.71 -20.60 59.64
CA THR A 379 4.49 -19.89 58.61
C THR A 379 4.79 -20.74 57.39
N VAL A 380 4.98 -20.09 56.25
CA VAL A 380 5.50 -20.69 55.01
C VAL A 380 6.83 -20.02 54.68
N THR A 381 7.78 -20.79 54.16
CA THR A 381 9.05 -20.30 53.63
C THR A 381 9.11 -20.59 52.14
N ILE A 382 9.22 -19.53 51.35
CA ILE A 382 9.32 -19.55 49.90
C ILE A 382 10.79 -19.52 49.51
N VAL A 383 11.20 -20.42 48.61
CA VAL A 383 12.49 -20.31 47.91
C VAL A 383 12.26 -19.44 46.68
N VAL A 384 12.67 -18.17 46.75
CA VAL A 384 12.37 -17.19 45.70
C VAL A 384 13.15 -17.54 44.44
N GLN A 385 12.45 -17.59 43.31
CA GLN A 385 13.04 -17.87 42.01
C GLN A 385 13.57 -16.58 41.37
N ALA A 386 14.79 -16.65 40.82
CA ALA A 386 15.29 -15.60 39.95
C ALA A 386 14.57 -15.70 38.59
N PRO A 387 14.04 -14.60 38.04
CA PRO A 387 13.35 -14.59 36.75
C PRO A 387 14.19 -15.18 35.62
N GLU A 388 13.62 -16.15 34.88
CA GLU A 388 14.16 -16.67 33.63
C GLU A 388 13.35 -16.14 32.45
N LYS A 389 14.02 -15.77 31.36
CA LYS A 389 13.36 -15.30 30.15
C LYS A 389 12.62 -16.45 29.48
N VAL A 390 11.36 -16.22 29.11
CA VAL A 390 10.60 -17.14 28.26
C VAL A 390 11.11 -17.09 26.81
N LYS A 391 10.59 -17.97 25.94
CA LYS A 391 11.02 -18.06 24.54
C LYS A 391 10.56 -16.83 23.75
N LEU A 392 11.41 -16.36 22.81
CA LEU A 392 11.01 -15.36 21.82
C LEU A 392 10.05 -15.96 20.79
N GLU A 393 8.85 -15.41 20.78
CA GLU A 393 7.74 -15.67 19.89
C GLU A 393 7.14 -14.35 19.40
N GLN A 394 6.75 -14.34 18.12
CA GLN A 394 6.17 -13.18 17.46
C GLN A 394 5.09 -13.66 16.48
N SER A 395 3.91 -13.08 16.60
CA SER A 395 2.81 -13.27 15.67
C SER A 395 2.95 -12.30 14.49
N PHE A 396 2.37 -12.67 13.33
CA PHE A 396 2.26 -11.81 12.14
C PHE A 396 3.57 -11.11 11.71
N PRO A 397 4.71 -11.81 11.59
CA PRO A 397 5.97 -11.19 11.20
C PRO A 397 5.90 -10.60 9.79
N ASP A 398 6.31 -9.34 9.67
CA ASP A 398 6.36 -8.56 8.43
C ASP A 398 5.01 -8.53 7.70
N MET A 399 3.90 -8.42 8.45
CA MET A 399 2.53 -8.35 7.94
C MET A 399 1.99 -6.93 8.04
N ASN A 400 1.76 -6.29 6.90
CA ASN A 400 1.12 -4.98 6.84
C ASN A 400 -0.31 -5.13 6.31
N PRO A 401 -1.35 -4.89 7.12
CA PRO A 401 -2.75 -5.08 6.72
C PRO A 401 -3.24 -3.96 5.80
N HIS A 402 -4.05 -4.35 4.82
CA HIS A 402 -4.78 -3.44 3.92
C HIS A 402 -6.22 -3.91 3.80
N GLU A 403 -7.18 -3.00 3.97
CA GLU A 403 -8.60 -3.31 3.81
C GLU A 403 -9.00 -3.24 2.34
N MET A 404 -9.74 -4.24 1.86
CA MET A 404 -10.28 -4.24 0.51
C MET A 404 -11.57 -3.41 0.48
N ALA A 405 -11.59 -2.32 -0.28
CA ALA A 405 -12.80 -1.52 -0.44
C ALA A 405 -13.79 -2.19 -1.38
N ASN A 406 -14.77 -2.85 -0.80
CA ASN A 406 -16.05 -3.14 -1.43
C ASN A 406 -17.10 -3.32 -0.33
N ASN A 407 -18.36 -2.99 -0.63
CA ASN A 407 -19.50 -3.41 0.19
C ASN A 407 -19.65 -4.93 0.05
N ILE A 408 -18.84 -5.69 0.79
CA ILE A 408 -18.98 -7.13 0.86
C ILE A 408 -20.28 -7.40 1.61
N GLU A 409 -21.34 -7.77 0.90
CA GLU A 409 -22.63 -7.98 1.56
C GLU A 409 -22.86 -9.46 1.88
N TYR A 410 -22.64 -10.38 0.92
CA TYR A 410 -22.96 -11.80 1.11
C TYR A 410 -22.03 -12.74 0.33
N LEU A 411 -21.47 -13.75 0.99
CA LEU A 411 -20.57 -14.75 0.39
C LEU A 411 -21.28 -16.09 0.11
N GLY A 412 -20.92 -16.71 -1.01
CA GLY A 412 -21.17 -18.12 -1.31
C GLY A 412 -22.63 -18.48 -1.61
N THR A 413 -23.57 -17.52 -1.63
CA THR A 413 -24.98 -17.74 -1.97
C THR A 413 -25.29 -17.25 -3.38
N ASP A 414 -26.37 -17.75 -4.02
CA ASP A 414 -26.83 -17.26 -5.34
C ASP A 414 -27.21 -15.76 -5.36
N LYS A 415 -27.28 -15.10 -4.20
CA LYS A 415 -27.56 -13.67 -4.05
C LYS A 415 -26.30 -12.79 -3.99
N SER A 416 -25.10 -13.36 -3.97
CA SER A 416 -23.85 -12.59 -3.92
C SER A 416 -23.63 -11.80 -5.21
N LEU A 417 -23.38 -10.50 -5.14
CA LEU A 417 -22.88 -9.73 -6.28
C LEU A 417 -21.40 -10.06 -6.58
N GLN A 418 -20.65 -10.64 -5.64
CA GLN A 418 -19.24 -11.00 -5.79
C GLN A 418 -18.84 -12.16 -4.85
N ASN A 419 -18.26 -13.25 -5.40
CA ASN A 419 -17.75 -14.41 -4.64
C ASN A 419 -16.24 -14.59 -4.75
N THR A 420 -15.59 -13.81 -5.62
CA THR A 420 -14.18 -13.93 -5.96
C THR A 420 -13.52 -12.58 -5.74
N PHE A 421 -12.42 -12.60 -5.00
CA PHE A 421 -11.63 -11.43 -4.67
C PHE A 421 -10.19 -11.68 -5.12
N LYS A 422 -9.60 -10.68 -5.76
CA LYS A 422 -8.19 -10.66 -6.12
C LYS A 422 -7.47 -9.70 -5.19
N PHE A 423 -6.29 -10.08 -4.73
CA PHE A 423 -5.41 -9.21 -3.94
C PHE A 423 -3.96 -9.58 -4.24
N ARG A 424 -3.04 -8.62 -4.10
CA ARG A 424 -1.60 -8.90 -4.10
C ARG A 424 -1.10 -8.86 -2.67
N GLY A 425 -0.43 -9.91 -2.20
CA GLY A 425 0.13 -9.94 -0.86
C GLY A 425 0.48 -11.35 -0.38
N LYS A 426 0.97 -11.43 0.87
CA LYS A 426 1.42 -12.64 1.57
C LYS A 426 0.43 -13.17 2.63
N GLY A 427 -0.76 -12.58 2.72
CA GLY A 427 -1.79 -13.06 3.63
C GLY A 427 -3.18 -12.48 3.35
N VAL A 428 -4.20 -13.10 3.93
CA VAL A 428 -5.59 -12.66 3.85
C VAL A 428 -6.36 -13.08 5.11
N VAL A 429 -7.25 -12.22 5.59
CA VAL A 429 -8.24 -12.54 6.62
C VAL A 429 -9.59 -11.92 6.28
N VAL A 430 -10.66 -12.68 6.53
CA VAL A 430 -12.04 -12.26 6.29
C VAL A 430 -12.80 -12.34 7.59
N HIS A 431 -13.16 -11.17 8.13
CA HIS A 431 -14.02 -11.04 9.29
C HIS A 431 -15.50 -11.08 8.89
N GLY A 432 -16.34 -11.73 9.68
CA GLY A 432 -17.78 -11.70 9.51
C GLY A 432 -18.49 -12.89 10.13
N GLY A 433 -19.72 -13.16 9.69
CA GLY A 433 -20.53 -14.16 10.35
C GLY A 433 -21.69 -14.70 9.54
N ILE A 434 -22.39 -15.64 10.15
CA ILE A 434 -23.61 -16.25 9.63
C ILE A 434 -24.83 -15.69 10.34
N SER A 435 -25.91 -15.44 9.59
CA SER A 435 -27.20 -14.99 10.10
C SER A 435 -28.36 -15.75 9.46
N GLY A 436 -29.55 -15.67 10.07
CA GLY A 436 -30.77 -16.32 9.56
C GLY A 436 -30.80 -17.84 9.67
N ALA A 437 -29.77 -18.46 10.26
CA ALA A 437 -29.68 -19.90 10.50
C ALA A 437 -30.19 -20.29 11.90
N THR A 438 -30.84 -21.45 11.97
CA THR A 438 -31.13 -22.14 13.23
C THR A 438 -29.83 -22.62 13.89
N SER A 439 -29.80 -22.73 15.23
CA SER A 439 -28.58 -23.08 15.98
C SER A 439 -27.99 -24.46 15.70
N ASP A 440 -28.78 -25.35 15.09
CA ASP A 440 -28.39 -26.70 14.67
C ASP A 440 -27.80 -26.76 13.25
N TYR A 441 -27.90 -25.68 12.47
CA TYR A 441 -27.38 -25.64 11.11
C TYR A 441 -25.91 -25.22 11.10
N GLU A 442 -25.07 -26.06 10.48
CA GLU A 442 -23.64 -25.79 10.25
C GLU A 442 -23.41 -25.52 8.75
N ALA A 443 -23.15 -24.26 8.39
CA ALA A 443 -22.82 -23.90 7.01
C ALA A 443 -21.42 -24.38 6.65
N GLN A 444 -21.25 -24.94 5.45
CA GLN A 444 -19.97 -25.38 4.91
C GLN A 444 -19.53 -24.41 3.81
N LEU A 445 -18.66 -23.48 4.18
CA LEU A 445 -18.09 -22.49 3.27
C LEU A 445 -16.77 -23.02 2.70
N GLU A 446 -16.81 -23.52 1.46
CA GLU A 446 -15.60 -23.89 0.72
C GLU A 446 -14.88 -22.62 0.28
N VAL A 447 -13.59 -22.54 0.62
CA VAL A 447 -12.69 -21.47 0.23
C VAL A 447 -11.65 -22.02 -0.73
N THR A 448 -11.61 -21.47 -1.94
CA THR A 448 -10.64 -21.80 -2.97
C THR A 448 -9.64 -20.66 -3.08
N LEU A 449 -8.36 -20.98 -2.98
CA LEU A 449 -7.24 -20.06 -3.18
C LEU A 449 -6.49 -20.47 -4.45
N ASP A 450 -6.32 -19.54 -5.39
CA ASP A 450 -5.62 -19.75 -6.67
C ASP A 450 -6.10 -20.99 -7.44
N GLY A 451 -7.42 -21.17 -7.46
CA GLY A 451 -8.09 -22.27 -8.14
C GLY A 451 -8.02 -23.63 -7.43
N LYS A 452 -7.43 -23.71 -6.23
CA LYS A 452 -7.34 -24.92 -5.41
C LYS A 452 -8.12 -24.75 -4.11
N VAL A 453 -8.83 -25.79 -3.67
CA VAL A 453 -9.51 -25.77 -2.38
C VAL A 453 -8.46 -25.70 -1.26
N ASP A 454 -8.51 -24.64 -0.46
CA ASP A 454 -7.65 -24.46 0.71
C ASP A 454 -8.30 -25.11 1.94
N LYS A 455 -9.50 -24.63 2.31
CA LYS A 455 -10.24 -25.07 3.51
C LYS A 455 -11.75 -25.08 3.28
N VAL A 456 -12.47 -25.91 4.04
CA VAL A 456 -13.92 -25.82 4.19
C VAL A 456 -14.21 -25.35 5.62
N MET A 457 -14.67 -24.11 5.73
CA MET A 457 -14.96 -23.46 7.01
C MET A 457 -16.37 -23.85 7.46
N VAL A 458 -16.52 -24.16 8.75
CA VAL A 458 -17.81 -24.56 9.31
C VAL A 458 -18.36 -23.45 10.19
N LEU A 459 -19.44 -22.80 9.75
CA LEU A 459 -19.99 -21.62 10.41
C LEU A 459 -21.30 -21.96 11.13
N CYS A 460 -21.48 -21.41 12.33
CA CYS A 460 -22.64 -21.66 13.18
C CYS A 460 -23.10 -20.36 13.85
N THR A 461 -24.40 -20.23 14.13
CA THR A 461 -24.96 -19.12 14.93
C THR A 461 -24.85 -19.35 16.44
N ASP A 462 -24.65 -20.61 16.89
CA ASP A 462 -24.44 -20.94 18.31
C ASP A 462 -23.06 -20.44 18.77
N TYR A 463 -23.03 -19.52 19.73
CA TYR A 463 -21.78 -18.93 20.25
C TYR A 463 -20.81 -19.97 20.81
N ARG A 464 -21.28 -21.15 21.26
CA ARG A 464 -20.40 -22.23 21.75
C ARG A 464 -19.65 -22.96 20.63
N LYS A 465 -19.98 -22.68 19.36
CA LYS A 465 -19.42 -23.34 18.18
C LYS A 465 -19.05 -22.36 17.05
N ARG A 466 -19.39 -21.08 17.17
CA ARG A 466 -19.17 -20.09 16.11
C ARG A 466 -17.69 -19.74 15.94
N THR A 467 -17.39 -19.13 14.81
CA THR A 467 -16.17 -18.36 14.53
C THR A 467 -16.61 -17.02 13.97
N ASP A 468 -15.87 -15.96 14.28
CA ASP A 468 -16.02 -14.58 13.79
C ASP A 468 -15.05 -14.26 12.62
N ALA A 469 -14.04 -15.11 12.42
CA ALA A 469 -13.24 -15.15 11.22
C ALA A 469 -13.81 -16.19 10.24
N LEU A 470 -14.29 -15.71 9.08
CA LEU A 470 -14.85 -16.56 8.01
C LEU A 470 -13.76 -17.32 7.25
N TYR A 471 -12.57 -16.74 7.14
CA TYR A 471 -11.41 -17.35 6.51
C TYR A 471 -10.12 -16.60 6.86
N TRP A 472 -9.00 -17.30 6.93
CA TRP A 472 -7.67 -16.68 7.01
C TRP A 472 -6.58 -17.61 6.47
N ASN A 473 -5.55 -16.99 5.92
CA ASN A 473 -4.29 -17.62 5.56
C ASN A 473 -3.17 -16.57 5.61
N TYR A 474 -2.14 -16.83 6.40
CA TYR A 474 -1.00 -15.93 6.62
C TYR A 474 0.32 -16.51 6.09
N GLU A 475 0.26 -17.59 5.32
CA GLU A 475 1.43 -18.30 4.77
C GLU A 475 1.39 -18.30 3.24
N LEU A 476 0.98 -17.18 2.65
CA LEU A 476 1.02 -17.02 1.19
C LEU A 476 2.39 -16.50 0.78
N GLU A 477 2.85 -16.93 -0.39
CA GLU A 477 3.96 -16.26 -1.07
C GLU A 477 3.53 -14.83 -1.41
N ASP A 478 4.46 -13.87 -1.41
CA ASP A 478 4.08 -12.50 -1.78
C ASP A 478 3.80 -12.45 -3.30
N GLY A 479 2.54 -12.21 -3.67
CA GLY A 479 2.15 -12.21 -5.08
C GLY A 479 0.66 -12.01 -5.28
N LEU A 480 0.22 -12.08 -6.54
CA LEU A 480 -1.19 -11.98 -6.89
C LEU A 480 -1.93 -13.28 -6.54
N HIS A 481 -2.96 -13.15 -5.72
CA HIS A 481 -3.83 -14.24 -5.29
C HIS A 481 -5.28 -14.00 -5.65
N THR A 482 -6.01 -15.09 -5.83
CA THR A 482 -7.46 -15.09 -6.00
C THR A 482 -8.11 -15.99 -4.95
N VAL A 483 -8.95 -15.41 -4.09
CA VAL A 483 -9.77 -16.15 -3.12
C VAL A 483 -11.22 -16.21 -3.59
N THR A 484 -11.82 -17.39 -3.55
CA THR A 484 -13.21 -17.63 -3.97
C THR A 484 -13.99 -18.40 -2.92
N PHE A 485 -15.21 -17.95 -2.65
CA PHE A 485 -16.10 -18.50 -1.62
C PHE A 485 -17.31 -19.22 -2.23
N LYS A 486 -17.65 -20.39 -1.70
CA LYS A 486 -18.80 -21.19 -2.13
C LYS A 486 -19.49 -21.88 -0.96
N LEU A 487 -20.78 -21.64 -0.77
CA LEU A 487 -21.58 -22.36 0.22
C LEU A 487 -21.99 -23.72 -0.35
N LEU A 488 -21.53 -24.81 0.27
CA LEU A 488 -21.77 -26.17 -0.21
C LEU A 488 -23.17 -26.70 0.13
N ASN A 489 -23.82 -26.15 1.17
CA ASN A 489 -25.09 -26.64 1.70
C ASN A 489 -26.11 -25.50 1.92
N PRO A 490 -26.44 -24.69 0.89
CA PRO A 490 -27.28 -23.50 1.05
C PRO A 490 -28.68 -23.82 1.59
N LYS A 491 -29.20 -22.94 2.45
CA LYS A 491 -30.55 -23.01 3.03
C LYS A 491 -31.24 -21.67 2.87
N GLU A 492 -32.54 -21.69 2.55
CA GLU A 492 -33.32 -20.47 2.39
C GLU A 492 -33.30 -19.61 3.67
N GLY A 493 -33.05 -18.31 3.51
CA GLY A 493 -32.97 -17.35 4.63
C GLY A 493 -31.62 -17.28 5.35
N VAL A 494 -30.69 -18.19 5.07
CA VAL A 494 -29.33 -18.16 5.63
C VAL A 494 -28.43 -17.26 4.80
N ASN A 495 -27.71 -16.38 5.48
CA ASN A 495 -26.76 -15.46 4.87
C ASN A 495 -25.40 -15.56 5.55
N ILE A 496 -24.32 -15.57 4.77
CA ILE A 496 -22.95 -15.41 5.27
C ILE A 496 -22.50 -14.02 4.85
N LYS A 497 -22.26 -13.15 5.81
CA LYS A 497 -21.85 -11.77 5.59
C LYS A 497 -20.38 -11.64 5.96
N ALA A 498 -19.53 -11.36 4.97
CA ALA A 498 -18.18 -10.88 5.24
C ALA A 498 -18.27 -9.37 5.49
N GLU A 499 -17.88 -8.94 6.68
CA GLU A 499 -18.02 -7.55 7.10
C GLU A 499 -16.79 -6.74 6.75
N ARG A 500 -15.61 -7.35 6.85
CA ARG A 500 -14.32 -6.75 6.51
C ARG A 500 -13.41 -7.81 5.90
N LEU A 501 -12.64 -7.43 4.90
CA LEU A 501 -11.64 -8.30 4.27
C LEU A 501 -10.32 -7.54 4.23
N PHE A 502 -9.29 -8.17 4.77
CA PHE A 502 -7.94 -7.63 4.74
C PHE A 502 -7.02 -8.57 4.00
N TYR A 503 -6.08 -7.99 3.27
CA TYR A 503 -4.92 -8.67 2.74
C TYR A 503 -3.66 -8.05 3.33
N TYR A 504 -2.59 -8.85 3.38
CA TYR A 504 -1.33 -8.45 4.00
C TYR A 504 -0.25 -8.41 2.96
N THR A 505 0.58 -7.38 2.99
CA THR A 505 1.72 -7.24 2.08
C THR A 505 3.00 -7.08 2.89
N SER A 506 4.15 -7.26 2.21
CA SER A 506 5.47 -6.98 2.78
C SER A 506 5.73 -5.48 2.99
N PHE A 507 5.00 -4.61 2.31
CA PHE A 507 5.14 -3.15 2.40
C PHE A 507 3.96 -2.50 3.12
N SER A 508 4.21 -1.39 3.79
CA SER A 508 3.17 -0.65 4.51
C SER A 508 2.60 0.45 3.61
N ASN A 509 1.27 0.59 3.53
CA ASN A 509 0.64 1.82 3.01
C ASN A 509 0.57 2.87 4.13
N ASP A 510 0.69 2.43 5.38
CA ASP A 510 0.70 3.24 6.59
C ASP A 510 2.00 4.05 6.76
N THR A 511 3.07 3.68 6.04
CA THR A 511 4.26 4.52 5.83
C THR A 511 4.02 5.63 4.82
N ILE A 512 2.79 5.83 4.37
CA ILE A 512 2.36 7.08 3.72
C ILE A 512 1.57 7.91 4.75
N PRO A 513 2.17 8.26 5.92
CA PRO A 513 1.52 9.13 6.86
C PRO A 513 1.32 10.44 6.14
N THR A 514 0.09 10.98 6.18
CA THR A 514 -0.14 12.43 6.13
C THR A 514 0.93 13.18 5.34
N LEU A 515 1.00 12.93 4.02
CA LEU A 515 2.00 13.55 3.15
C LEU A 515 1.88 15.05 3.37
N GLN A 516 2.83 15.65 4.08
CA GLN A 516 2.92 17.10 4.20
C GLN A 516 3.57 17.54 2.90
N PRO A 517 2.80 18.04 1.90
CA PRO A 517 3.44 18.50 0.69
C PRO A 517 4.34 19.67 1.04
N VAL A 518 5.53 19.69 0.46
CA VAL A 518 6.31 20.93 0.46
C VAL A 518 5.59 21.87 -0.49
N THR A 519 5.05 22.95 0.06
CA THR A 519 4.25 23.94 -0.68
C THR A 519 5.13 25.11 -1.06
N TYR A 520 5.11 25.46 -2.35
CA TYR A 520 5.77 26.62 -2.89
C TYR A 520 4.72 27.66 -3.29
N GLU A 521 4.58 28.69 -2.47
CA GLU A 521 3.65 29.78 -2.71
C GLU A 521 4.11 30.62 -3.90
N GLY A 522 3.19 30.94 -4.81
CA GLY A 522 3.47 31.78 -5.97
C GLY A 522 4.31 31.09 -7.05
N LEU A 523 4.40 29.76 -7.07
CA LEU A 523 5.02 28.97 -8.15
C LEU A 523 3.99 28.24 -9.03
N GLY A 524 2.72 28.68 -9.03
CA GLY A 524 1.70 27.96 -9.79
C GLY A 524 0.60 28.75 -10.46
N ASP A 525 0.02 28.18 -11.52
CA ASP A 525 -1.03 28.84 -12.30
C ASP A 525 -1.90 27.79 -13.02
N ALA A 526 -3.18 28.08 -13.26
CA ALA A 526 -4.13 27.17 -13.90
C ALA A 526 -3.79 26.81 -15.37
N ASN A 527 -2.71 27.35 -15.94
CA ASN A 527 -2.22 27.02 -17.28
C ASN A 527 -0.71 26.70 -17.31
N SER A 528 -0.12 26.35 -16.17
CA SER A 528 1.31 26.06 -16.06
C SER A 528 1.70 24.69 -16.65
N GLY A 529 2.79 24.65 -17.40
CA GLY A 529 3.52 23.43 -17.74
C GLY A 529 4.81 23.29 -16.91
N GLY A 530 5.43 22.12 -16.97
CA GLY A 530 6.72 21.88 -16.35
C GLY A 530 7.28 20.50 -16.67
N THR A 531 8.55 20.29 -16.32
CA THR A 531 9.24 19.01 -16.48
C THR A 531 10.40 18.92 -15.49
N ALA A 532 10.93 17.71 -15.31
CA ALA A 532 12.12 17.44 -14.52
C ALA A 532 13.20 16.80 -15.38
N ALA A 533 14.42 17.34 -15.34
CA ALA A 533 15.58 16.77 -15.99
C ALA A 533 16.87 17.32 -15.38
N ASP A 534 17.98 16.60 -15.53
CA ASP A 534 19.33 17.04 -15.15
C ASP A 534 19.85 18.06 -16.19
N PHE A 535 19.52 19.35 -16.00
CA PHE A 535 19.84 20.40 -16.97
C PHE A 535 21.29 20.87 -16.89
N ASP A 536 21.99 20.58 -15.79
CA ASP A 536 23.38 20.98 -15.57
C ASP A 536 24.39 19.82 -15.43
N ASN A 537 23.95 18.60 -15.75
CA ASN A 537 24.74 17.38 -15.80
C ASN A 537 25.43 17.03 -14.46
N ASP A 538 24.79 17.34 -13.32
CA ASP A 538 25.32 17.01 -12.00
C ASP A 538 24.82 15.67 -11.44
N GLY A 539 23.90 15.01 -12.16
CA GLY A 539 23.32 13.73 -11.81
C GLY A 539 22.16 13.81 -10.82
N ILE A 540 21.65 15.01 -10.55
CA ILE A 540 20.42 15.28 -9.77
C ILE A 540 19.39 15.91 -10.73
N LEU A 541 18.12 15.57 -10.57
CA LEU A 541 17.07 16.15 -11.41
C LEU A 541 16.76 17.58 -10.96
N ASP A 542 16.78 18.50 -11.93
CA ASP A 542 16.31 19.86 -11.79
C ASP A 542 14.86 19.96 -12.23
N LEU A 543 14.18 21.03 -11.83
CA LEU A 543 12.81 21.31 -12.24
C LEU A 543 12.73 22.54 -13.12
N PHE A 544 11.92 22.47 -14.17
CA PHE A 544 11.50 23.60 -14.97
C PHE A 544 10.02 23.88 -14.76
N PHE A 545 9.68 25.14 -14.50
CA PHE A 545 8.31 25.62 -14.35
C PHE A 545 8.03 26.84 -15.21
N THR A 546 6.77 26.97 -15.58
CA THR A 546 6.25 28.19 -16.21
C THR A 546 4.82 28.42 -15.79
N GLY A 547 4.43 29.67 -15.60
CA GLY A 547 3.04 30.07 -15.34
C GLY A 547 2.74 31.45 -15.90
N PHE A 548 1.45 31.80 -15.98
CA PHE A 548 1.01 33.04 -16.60
C PHE A 548 1.35 34.28 -15.74
N SER A 549 1.34 34.14 -14.41
CA SER A 549 1.75 35.18 -13.46
C SER A 549 3.25 35.23 -13.14
N ILE A 550 4.00 34.13 -13.36
CA ILE A 550 5.36 33.95 -12.85
C ILE A 550 6.46 33.93 -13.94
N GLY A 551 6.15 33.54 -15.18
CA GLY A 551 7.16 33.35 -16.23
C GLY A 551 7.91 32.01 -16.09
N ALA A 552 8.98 31.81 -16.88
CA ALA A 552 9.77 30.58 -16.86
C ALA A 552 10.87 30.60 -15.78
N HIS A 553 10.98 29.51 -15.01
CA HIS A 553 11.94 29.33 -13.93
C HIS A 553 12.58 27.94 -13.99
N VAL A 554 13.86 27.86 -13.59
CA VAL A 554 14.57 26.60 -13.35
C VAL A 554 14.96 26.55 -11.88
N TYR A 555 14.79 25.39 -11.28
CA TYR A 555 15.07 25.08 -9.89
C TYR A 555 16.05 23.93 -9.85
N LYS A 556 17.28 24.23 -9.42
CA LYS A 556 18.34 23.24 -9.30
C LYS A 556 18.06 22.28 -8.14
N GLY A 557 18.14 20.99 -8.38
CA GLY A 557 18.00 19.97 -7.34
C GLY A 557 19.16 19.99 -6.35
N THR A 558 18.90 19.74 -5.07
CA THR A 558 19.95 19.64 -4.04
C THR A 558 20.22 18.20 -3.59
N GLY A 559 19.34 17.26 -3.95
CA GLY A 559 19.41 15.86 -3.53
C GLY A 559 19.15 15.66 -2.02
N SER A 560 18.51 16.62 -1.35
CA SER A 560 18.18 16.55 0.07
C SER A 560 17.06 17.51 0.44
N LEU A 561 16.19 17.11 1.37
CA LEU A 561 15.10 17.95 1.88
C LEU A 561 15.52 18.92 3.01
N ASP A 562 16.72 18.78 3.57
CA ASP A 562 17.20 19.58 4.72
C ASP A 562 17.52 21.05 4.37
N ASP A 563 17.65 21.35 3.08
CA ASP A 563 18.39 22.50 2.56
C ASP A 563 17.50 23.66 2.06
N SER A 564 16.32 23.84 2.67
CA SER A 564 15.25 24.81 2.31
C SER A 564 14.37 24.43 1.11
N GLN A 565 13.65 23.29 1.22
CA GLN A 565 12.66 22.74 0.29
C GLN A 565 13.20 21.80 -0.81
N GLY A 566 14.53 21.62 -0.92
CA GLY A 566 15.15 20.64 -1.82
C GLY A 566 15.56 21.18 -3.19
N TYR A 567 15.17 22.42 -3.51
CA TYR A 567 15.50 23.08 -4.76
C TYR A 567 16.01 24.52 -4.57
N LYS A 568 16.82 25.02 -5.53
CA LYS A 568 17.34 26.39 -5.53
C LYS A 568 17.12 27.06 -6.89
N GLU A 569 16.43 28.20 -6.91
CA GLU A 569 16.14 28.91 -8.16
C GLU A 569 17.43 29.37 -8.88
N VAL A 570 17.48 29.13 -10.19
CA VAL A 570 18.57 29.57 -11.07
C VAL A 570 18.25 30.96 -11.61
N ALA A 571 19.09 31.93 -11.26
CA ALA A 571 18.85 33.33 -11.60
C ALA A 571 19.03 33.66 -13.09
N ASP A 572 19.80 32.89 -13.86
CA ASP A 572 20.04 33.13 -15.29
C ASP A 572 19.92 31.82 -16.07
N ILE A 573 18.79 31.65 -16.74
CA ILE A 573 18.43 30.46 -17.52
C ILE A 573 18.51 30.71 -19.03
N GLY A 574 19.09 31.84 -19.45
CA GLY A 574 19.24 32.20 -20.86
C GLY A 574 17.96 32.72 -21.51
N ASP A 575 17.77 32.41 -22.79
CA ASP A 575 16.68 32.95 -23.62
C ASP A 575 15.29 32.50 -23.17
N ILE A 576 15.18 31.32 -22.55
CA ILE A 576 13.90 30.75 -22.11
C ILE A 576 13.20 31.62 -21.04
N ARG A 577 13.96 32.44 -20.30
CA ARG A 577 13.40 33.39 -19.30
C ARG A 577 12.50 34.46 -19.92
N LYS A 578 12.67 34.75 -21.22
CA LYS A 578 11.95 35.83 -21.90
C LYS A 578 10.52 35.43 -22.29
N VAL A 579 10.10 34.21 -21.99
CA VAL A 579 8.82 33.66 -22.42
C VAL A 579 7.90 33.50 -21.23
N ASN A 580 6.66 33.96 -21.41
CA ASN A 580 5.59 33.80 -20.45
C ASN A 580 4.69 32.68 -20.98
N ASN A 581 4.46 31.64 -20.18
CA ASN A 581 3.40 30.63 -20.36
C ASN A 581 3.64 29.52 -21.40
N PHE A 582 4.44 28.50 -21.09
CA PHE A 582 4.38 27.21 -21.80
C PHE A 582 3.47 26.21 -21.09
N ALA A 583 2.68 25.48 -21.85
CA ALA A 583 1.84 24.40 -21.32
C ALA A 583 2.38 23.01 -21.67
N TYR A 584 3.19 22.90 -22.72
CA TYR A 584 3.87 21.67 -23.11
C TYR A 584 5.36 21.93 -23.10
N VAL A 585 6.08 21.23 -22.24
CA VAL A 585 7.53 21.31 -22.08
C VAL A 585 8.06 19.89 -22.02
N MET A 586 8.97 19.54 -22.93
CA MET A 586 9.49 18.18 -23.07
C MET A 586 11.02 18.21 -23.17
N PRO A 587 11.73 17.47 -22.31
CA PRO A 587 13.18 17.36 -22.38
C PRO A 587 13.60 16.34 -23.45
N CYS A 588 14.61 16.69 -24.23
CA CYS A 588 15.11 15.88 -25.34
C CYS A 588 16.52 16.33 -25.73
N ASP A 589 17.28 15.52 -26.47
CA ASP A 589 18.54 15.94 -27.11
C ASP A 589 18.30 16.05 -28.64
N PHE A 590 18.00 17.26 -29.13
CA PHE A 590 17.62 17.48 -30.55
C PHE A 590 18.80 17.55 -31.49
N ASN A 591 19.98 17.93 -30.97
CA ASN A 591 21.18 18.18 -31.76
C ASN A 591 22.25 17.07 -31.60
N LEU A 592 21.98 16.08 -30.73
CA LEU A 592 22.85 14.96 -30.40
C LEU A 592 24.19 15.39 -29.79
N ASP A 593 24.17 16.44 -28.96
CA ASP A 593 25.35 16.92 -28.22
C ASP A 593 25.47 16.33 -26.80
N GLY A 594 24.44 15.59 -26.36
CA GLY A 594 24.39 14.91 -25.08
C GLY A 594 23.92 15.78 -23.92
N ASN A 595 23.58 17.05 -24.14
CA ASN A 595 22.92 17.89 -23.14
C ASN A 595 21.40 17.82 -23.29
N VAL A 596 20.70 18.19 -22.21
CA VAL A 596 19.24 18.26 -22.23
C VAL A 596 18.79 19.57 -22.89
N ASP A 597 18.10 19.46 -24.02
CA ASP A 597 17.34 20.53 -24.66
C ASP A 597 15.87 20.51 -24.19
N LEU A 598 15.13 21.58 -24.49
CA LEU A 598 13.70 21.68 -24.21
C LEU A 598 12.92 22.02 -25.48
N LEU A 599 11.87 21.25 -25.78
CA LEU A 599 10.80 21.67 -26.67
C LEU A 599 9.71 22.35 -25.85
N ALA A 600 9.38 23.61 -26.16
CA ALA A 600 8.40 24.36 -25.39
C ALA A 600 7.40 25.13 -26.28
N PHE A 601 6.10 24.89 -26.04
CA PHE A 601 4.98 25.53 -26.76
C PHE A 601 3.92 26.10 -25.80
N ASP A 602 3.30 27.22 -26.20
CA ASP A 602 2.21 27.88 -25.46
C ASP A 602 0.85 27.22 -25.77
N ALA A 603 -0.04 27.14 -24.78
CA ALA A 603 -1.40 26.63 -24.94
C ALA A 603 -2.47 27.65 -25.35
N ASP A 604 -2.24 28.98 -25.37
CA ASP A 604 -3.32 29.98 -25.29
C ASP A 604 -4.57 29.68 -26.15
N GLN A 605 -5.65 29.35 -25.43
CA GLN A 605 -6.97 29.05 -25.93
C GLN A 605 -7.79 30.35 -26.02
N SER A 606 -7.79 30.94 -27.21
CA SER A 606 -8.92 31.69 -27.77
C SER A 606 -9.18 33.16 -27.37
N ASN A 607 -8.41 33.86 -26.51
CA ASN A 607 -8.82 35.24 -26.15
C ASN A 607 -7.76 36.37 -26.07
N PHE A 608 -6.45 36.16 -26.25
CA PHE A 608 -5.48 37.25 -26.13
C PHE A 608 -4.67 37.48 -27.42
N HIS A 609 -5.29 38.17 -28.37
CA HIS A 609 -4.64 38.73 -29.56
C HIS A 609 -3.81 39.98 -29.22
N THR A 610 -2.78 39.85 -28.39
CA THR A 610 -1.72 40.87 -28.33
C THR A 610 -0.54 40.40 -29.17
N ASN A 611 0.14 41.31 -29.86
CA ASN A 611 1.24 41.01 -30.77
C ASN A 611 2.54 40.60 -30.03
N ASP A 612 2.47 40.28 -28.74
CA ASP A 612 3.59 39.96 -27.83
C ASP A 612 3.66 38.44 -27.56
N ARG A 613 3.54 37.62 -28.62
CA ARG A 613 3.73 36.16 -28.49
C ARG A 613 5.22 35.86 -28.36
N GLY A 614 5.62 35.28 -27.24
CA GLY A 614 7.00 34.89 -26.93
C GLY A 614 7.63 33.94 -27.94
N ASP A 615 8.89 33.60 -27.69
CA ASP A 615 9.70 32.73 -28.53
C ASP A 615 9.42 31.25 -28.22
N GLU A 616 8.50 30.61 -28.95
CA GLU A 616 8.21 29.17 -28.85
C GLU A 616 9.16 28.35 -29.77
N GLY A 617 9.54 27.15 -29.34
CA GLY A 617 10.37 26.25 -30.17
C GLY A 617 11.32 25.37 -29.37
N ILE A 618 12.48 25.07 -29.98
CA ILE A 618 13.55 24.28 -29.36
C ILE A 618 14.52 25.23 -28.65
N PHE A 619 14.84 24.90 -27.40
CA PHE A 619 15.78 25.59 -26.54
C PHE A 619 16.97 24.67 -26.29
N LEU A 620 18.12 25.01 -26.87
CA LEU A 620 19.33 24.21 -26.73
C LEU A 620 19.96 24.41 -25.36
N GLY A 621 20.17 23.33 -24.63
CA GLY A 621 20.86 23.34 -23.35
C GLY A 621 22.37 23.40 -23.52
N ASP A 622 23.05 24.20 -22.70
CA ASP A 622 24.52 24.25 -22.68
C ASP A 622 25.16 23.28 -21.68
N GLY A 623 24.34 22.46 -21.00
CA GLY A 623 24.76 21.54 -19.96
C GLY A 623 25.18 22.21 -18.64
N ASN A 624 24.87 23.50 -18.46
CA ASN A 624 25.07 24.26 -17.21
C ASN A 624 23.77 24.96 -16.77
N GLY A 625 22.60 24.43 -17.17
CA GLY A 625 21.29 24.99 -16.83
C GLY A 625 20.89 26.24 -17.63
N LYS A 626 21.57 26.57 -18.74
CA LYS A 626 21.19 27.69 -19.62
C LYS A 626 20.70 27.23 -20.97
N PHE A 627 19.74 27.98 -21.49
CA PHE A 627 19.04 27.65 -22.73
C PHE A 627 19.17 28.76 -23.77
N THR A 628 19.48 28.37 -25.01
CA THR A 628 19.52 29.28 -26.17
C THR A 628 18.42 28.91 -27.15
N LEU A 629 17.60 29.88 -27.57
CA LEU A 629 16.53 29.63 -28.52
C LEU A 629 17.09 29.27 -29.90
N LEU A 630 16.64 28.14 -30.44
CA LEU A 630 16.93 27.72 -31.81
C LEU A 630 15.73 27.95 -32.72
N LYS A 631 15.97 28.65 -33.84
CA LYS A 631 14.95 28.89 -34.85
C LYS A 631 14.52 27.58 -35.52
N MET A 632 13.22 27.30 -35.51
CA MET A 632 12.61 26.18 -36.24
C MET A 632 12.12 26.60 -37.64
N LEU A 633 12.42 25.78 -38.65
CA LEU A 633 12.01 26.00 -40.04
C LEU A 633 11.15 24.83 -40.53
N ALA A 634 9.89 25.10 -40.88
CA ALA A 634 9.00 24.10 -41.46
C ALA A 634 9.13 24.09 -42.99
N TYR A 635 9.34 22.91 -43.57
CA TYR A 635 9.40 22.65 -45.00
C TYR A 635 8.21 21.78 -45.44
N GLN A 636 7.78 21.99 -46.68
CA GLN A 636 6.83 21.12 -47.36
C GLN A 636 7.41 19.71 -47.53
N SER A 637 6.57 18.76 -47.95
CA SER A 637 6.98 17.36 -48.12
C SER A 637 8.02 17.11 -49.22
N ASP A 638 8.35 18.12 -50.04
CA ASP A 638 9.50 18.07 -50.94
C ASP A 638 10.85 18.22 -50.22
N GLY A 639 10.86 18.69 -48.97
CA GLY A 639 12.06 18.97 -48.18
C GLY A 639 12.89 20.15 -48.68
N GLN A 640 12.36 20.95 -49.59
CA GLN A 640 13.08 22.06 -50.23
C GLN A 640 12.33 23.39 -50.14
N THR A 641 11.00 23.34 -50.16
CA THR A 641 10.15 24.53 -50.13
C THR A 641 9.76 24.86 -48.69
N LEU A 642 10.12 26.05 -48.20
CA LEU A 642 9.69 26.53 -46.89
C LEU A 642 8.15 26.66 -46.84
N ASP A 643 7.51 26.09 -45.82
CA ASP A 643 6.08 26.22 -45.58
C ASP A 643 5.78 27.50 -44.79
N ALA A 644 5.69 28.62 -45.50
CA ALA A 644 5.32 29.91 -44.90
C ALA A 644 3.86 29.95 -44.36
N SER A 645 3.06 28.91 -44.59
CA SER A 645 1.67 28.83 -44.10
C SER A 645 1.54 28.19 -42.72
N PHE A 646 2.55 27.41 -42.32
CA PHE A 646 2.63 26.82 -40.99
C PHE A 646 3.31 27.78 -40.01
N ASP A 647 2.79 27.83 -38.79
CA ASP A 647 3.22 28.74 -37.75
C ASP A 647 3.34 27.93 -36.46
N TRP A 648 4.58 27.78 -35.99
CA TRP A 648 4.89 27.02 -34.77
C TRP A 648 4.21 27.64 -33.53
N LYS A 649 3.87 28.94 -33.55
CA LYS A 649 3.16 29.65 -32.47
C LYS A 649 1.67 29.32 -32.35
N ARG A 650 1.25 28.25 -33.02
CA ARG A 650 -0.14 27.75 -33.10
C ARG A 650 -0.22 26.26 -32.80
N VAL A 651 0.87 25.66 -32.32
CA VAL A 651 0.87 24.30 -31.80
C VAL A 651 -0.01 24.27 -30.54
N LYS A 652 -0.71 23.15 -30.34
CA LYS A 652 -1.64 22.94 -29.22
C LYS A 652 -1.32 21.75 -28.36
N SER A 653 -0.58 20.79 -28.89
CA SER A 653 0.02 19.66 -28.20
C SER A 653 1.12 19.16 -29.13
N ALA A 654 2.21 18.68 -28.55
CA ALA A 654 3.31 18.09 -29.27
C ALA A 654 3.78 16.85 -28.53
N ASP A 655 4.44 15.93 -29.25
CA ASP A 655 5.29 14.90 -28.67
C ASP A 655 6.48 14.62 -29.58
N ILE A 656 7.50 13.96 -29.03
CA ILE A 656 8.81 13.74 -29.66
C ILE A 656 9.08 12.24 -29.79
N ALA A 657 9.51 11.82 -30.98
CA ALA A 657 9.92 10.45 -31.26
C ALA A 657 10.76 10.41 -32.54
N ASP A 658 11.55 9.36 -32.74
CA ASP A 658 12.16 9.08 -34.06
C ASP A 658 11.18 8.24 -34.89
N PHE A 659 10.43 8.87 -35.79
CA PHE A 659 9.38 8.20 -36.57
C PHE A 659 9.92 7.48 -37.80
N ASN A 660 11.16 7.74 -38.21
CA ASN A 660 11.72 7.19 -39.45
C ASN A 660 12.99 6.35 -39.22
N ASN A 661 13.44 6.24 -37.97
CA ASN A 661 14.65 5.57 -37.50
C ASN A 661 15.93 6.07 -38.18
N ASP A 662 16.00 7.37 -38.45
CA ASP A 662 17.20 8.04 -38.97
C ASP A 662 18.15 8.51 -37.87
N GLY A 663 17.77 8.34 -36.61
CA GLY A 663 18.55 8.69 -35.43
C GLY A 663 18.31 10.11 -34.93
N LEU A 664 17.51 10.93 -35.62
CA LEU A 664 17.12 12.27 -35.19
C LEU A 664 15.73 12.29 -34.59
N GLN A 665 15.54 13.12 -33.57
CA GLN A 665 14.24 13.27 -32.92
C GLN A 665 13.31 14.13 -33.77
N ASP A 666 12.17 13.56 -34.17
CA ASP A 666 11.10 14.19 -34.92
C ASP A 666 10.03 14.76 -33.98
N ILE A 667 9.07 15.50 -34.54
CA ILE A 667 7.99 16.12 -33.76
C ILE A 667 6.64 15.77 -34.37
N VAL A 668 5.69 15.32 -33.56
CA VAL A 668 4.27 15.26 -33.92
C VAL A 668 3.53 16.38 -33.21
N VAL A 669 2.68 17.13 -33.91
CA VAL A 669 1.95 18.28 -33.34
C VAL A 669 0.47 18.32 -33.73
N THR A 670 -0.35 18.95 -32.90
CA THR A 670 -1.71 19.42 -33.27
C THR A 670 -1.74 20.95 -33.33
N SER A 671 -2.62 21.56 -34.16
CA SER A 671 -2.63 23.03 -34.37
C SER A 671 -4.01 23.64 -34.67
N ASP A 672 -4.23 24.89 -34.26
CA ASP A 672 -5.52 25.61 -34.37
C ASP A 672 -6.03 25.86 -35.81
N ARG A 673 -5.17 25.78 -36.84
CA ARG A 673 -5.53 25.95 -38.25
C ARG A 673 -5.77 24.64 -38.99
N ILE A 674 -5.40 23.52 -38.38
CA ILE A 674 -5.30 22.22 -39.04
C ILE A 674 -5.98 21.19 -38.15
N GLY A 675 -7.17 20.72 -38.56
CA GLY A 675 -7.98 19.80 -37.76
C GLY A 675 -7.44 18.36 -37.66
N TYR A 676 -6.13 18.13 -37.80
CA TYR A 676 -5.47 16.82 -37.74
C TYR A 676 -4.02 16.97 -37.22
N ALA A 677 -3.43 15.88 -36.71
CA ALA A 677 -2.03 15.85 -36.27
C ALA A 677 -1.05 15.92 -37.45
N ILE A 678 0.12 16.52 -37.27
CA ILE A 678 1.16 16.67 -38.30
C ILE A 678 2.48 16.15 -37.75
N VAL A 679 3.07 15.19 -38.46
CA VAL A 679 4.43 14.70 -38.20
C VAL A 679 5.43 15.53 -39.02
N PHE A 680 6.47 15.96 -38.33
CA PHE A 680 7.57 16.80 -38.81
C PHE A 680 8.88 16.05 -38.64
N MET A 681 9.43 15.58 -39.75
CA MET A 681 10.69 14.84 -39.78
C MET A 681 11.87 15.81 -39.66
N ASN A 682 12.76 15.56 -38.71
CA ASN A 682 13.93 16.36 -38.45
C ASN A 682 14.97 16.15 -39.56
N MET A 683 15.40 17.25 -40.19
CA MET A 683 16.39 17.23 -41.25
C MET A 683 17.77 17.71 -40.79
N GLY A 684 17.94 17.97 -39.49
CA GLY A 684 19.09 18.67 -38.93
C GLY A 684 19.03 20.18 -39.19
N ALA A 685 20.20 20.83 -39.18
CA ALA A 685 20.32 22.29 -39.25
C ALA A 685 20.19 22.89 -40.68
N VAL A 686 19.08 22.68 -41.41
CA VAL A 686 18.99 23.12 -42.82
C VAL A 686 18.58 24.60 -42.95
N GLY A 687 19.58 25.46 -43.21
CA GLY A 687 19.41 26.85 -43.66
C GLY A 687 19.65 27.96 -42.63
N THR A 688 20.30 27.67 -41.48
CA THR A 688 20.60 28.52 -40.27
C THR A 688 19.71 28.30 -39.03
N GLY A 689 18.96 27.19 -38.96
CA GLY A 689 18.20 26.75 -37.79
C GLY A 689 17.82 25.27 -37.94
N GLN A 690 17.10 24.69 -36.98
CA GLN A 690 16.61 23.30 -37.08
C GLN A 690 15.49 23.22 -38.11
N ALA A 691 15.64 22.35 -39.10
CA ALA A 691 14.71 22.21 -40.21
C ALA A 691 13.88 20.94 -40.08
N PHE A 692 12.59 21.06 -40.35
CA PHE A 692 11.62 19.98 -40.25
C PHE A 692 10.81 19.86 -41.53
N LYS A 693 10.73 18.65 -42.10
CA LYS A 693 9.91 18.34 -43.27
C LYS A 693 8.57 17.75 -42.86
N LYS A 694 7.50 18.34 -43.37
CA LYS A 694 6.14 17.84 -43.17
C LYS A 694 5.89 16.50 -43.88
N VAL A 695 5.34 15.54 -43.14
CA VAL A 695 4.77 14.32 -43.72
C VAL A 695 3.44 14.64 -44.41
N THR A 696 3.27 14.17 -45.65
CA THR A 696 1.98 14.31 -46.36
C THR A 696 1.15 13.05 -46.18
N TYR A 697 0.07 13.17 -45.40
CA TYR A 697 -0.94 12.13 -45.33
C TYR A 697 -1.69 12.01 -46.66
N ASP A 698 -2.18 10.79 -46.99
CA ASP A 698 -3.21 10.65 -48.02
C ASP A 698 -4.37 11.61 -47.68
N SER A 699 -4.93 12.26 -48.69
CA SER A 699 -6.12 13.09 -48.56
C SER A 699 -7.31 12.42 -47.85
N SER A 700 -7.32 11.08 -47.75
CA SER A 700 -8.28 10.29 -46.95
C SER A 700 -8.01 10.29 -45.44
N LEU A 701 -6.77 10.52 -45.02
CA LEU A 701 -6.30 10.61 -43.62
C LEU A 701 -6.42 12.02 -43.04
N GLN A 702 -6.69 13.03 -43.89
CA GLN A 702 -7.06 14.36 -43.42
C GLN A 702 -8.46 14.31 -42.79
N ILE A 703 -8.54 13.97 -41.51
CA ILE A 703 -9.77 14.06 -40.72
C ILE A 703 -10.16 15.55 -40.66
N ARG A 704 -11.00 15.99 -41.60
CA ARG A 704 -11.42 17.40 -41.68
C ARG A 704 -12.45 17.69 -40.61
N VAL A 705 -11.99 18.14 -39.45
CA VAL A 705 -12.83 18.79 -38.44
C VAL A 705 -13.16 20.20 -38.94
N ARG A 706 -14.15 20.33 -39.84
CA ARG A 706 -14.64 21.66 -40.27
C ARG A 706 -15.49 22.26 -39.16
N ASN A 707 -15.02 23.34 -38.54
CA ASN A 707 -15.89 24.27 -37.82
C ASN A 707 -16.19 25.53 -38.65
N LYS A 708 -17.43 26.02 -38.57
CA LYS A 708 -17.86 27.35 -39.04
C LYS A 708 -17.52 28.47 -38.03
N ASN A 709 -17.25 28.12 -36.77
CA ASN A 709 -16.80 29.01 -35.71
C ASN A 709 -15.31 28.75 -35.43
N LYS A 710 -14.47 29.78 -35.53
CA LYS A 710 -12.99 29.69 -35.56
C LYS A 710 -12.31 29.26 -34.25
N ASN A 711 -13.03 28.71 -33.28
CA ASN A 711 -12.53 28.49 -31.91
C ASN A 711 -12.76 27.04 -31.39
N ALA A 712 -12.47 26.00 -32.18
CA ALA A 712 -12.73 24.62 -31.74
C ALA A 712 -11.50 23.68 -31.82
N CYS A 713 -10.94 23.45 -30.63
CA CYS A 713 -10.73 22.15 -29.97
C CYS A 713 -9.34 21.49 -29.97
N MET A 714 -9.02 21.01 -28.75
CA MET A 714 -7.83 20.34 -28.23
C MET A 714 -7.78 18.88 -28.69
N GLY A 715 -6.67 18.46 -29.30
CA GLY A 715 -6.31 17.05 -29.41
C GLY A 715 -4.92 16.89 -28.80
N TYR A 716 -4.83 16.08 -27.75
CA TYR A 716 -3.53 15.68 -27.21
C TYR A 716 -2.93 14.60 -28.09
N VAL A 717 -1.62 14.64 -28.28
CA VAL A 717 -0.87 13.62 -29.00
C VAL A 717 0.20 13.04 -28.08
N LYS A 718 0.39 11.71 -28.15
CA LYS A 718 1.49 11.01 -27.49
C LYS A 718 2.09 9.99 -28.44
N ALA A 719 3.41 9.96 -28.56
CA ALA A 719 4.17 9.02 -29.36
C ALA A 719 4.61 7.84 -28.49
N TYR A 720 4.43 6.64 -29.00
CA TYR A 720 4.81 5.38 -28.34
C TYR A 720 4.74 4.26 -29.38
N ASP A 721 5.62 3.26 -29.32
CA ASP A 721 5.50 2.07 -30.17
C ASP A 721 4.37 1.14 -29.65
N MET A 722 3.19 1.19 -30.29
CA MET A 722 1.97 0.55 -29.78
C MET A 722 1.86 -0.93 -30.16
N ASN A 723 2.67 -1.38 -31.13
CA ASN A 723 2.65 -2.75 -31.62
C ASN A 723 4.00 -3.48 -31.43
N SER A 724 4.97 -2.83 -30.78
CA SER A 724 6.33 -3.32 -30.52
C SER A 724 7.10 -3.73 -31.78
N ASP A 725 6.88 -3.05 -32.91
CA ASP A 725 7.55 -3.34 -34.18
C ASP A 725 8.90 -2.61 -34.37
N GLY A 726 9.22 -1.68 -33.46
CA GLY A 726 10.45 -0.87 -33.47
C GLY A 726 10.35 0.41 -34.31
N TYR A 727 9.15 0.79 -34.75
CA TYR A 727 8.85 2.09 -35.34
C TYR A 727 7.83 2.83 -34.47
N MET A 728 8.11 4.10 -34.19
CA MET A 728 7.26 4.88 -33.29
C MET A 728 5.88 5.14 -33.91
N ASP A 729 4.83 4.88 -33.14
CA ASP A 729 3.44 5.22 -33.46
C ASP A 729 3.02 6.50 -32.72
N PHE A 730 1.79 6.95 -32.92
CA PHE A 730 1.23 7.97 -32.04
C PHE A 730 -0.27 7.82 -31.84
N VAL A 731 -0.73 8.17 -30.64
CA VAL A 731 -2.14 8.23 -30.28
C VAL A 731 -2.59 9.68 -30.33
N LEU A 732 -3.67 9.93 -31.07
CA LEU A 732 -4.34 11.21 -31.16
C LEU A 732 -5.70 11.12 -30.47
N LEU A 733 -5.86 11.91 -29.41
CA LEU A 733 -7.18 12.11 -28.81
C LEU A 733 -8.01 13.10 -29.61
N GLY A 734 -9.28 12.74 -29.82
CA GLY A 734 -10.23 13.56 -30.54
C GLY A 734 -10.57 14.87 -29.85
N SER A 735 -10.97 15.84 -30.66
CA SER A 735 -11.52 17.11 -30.21
C SER A 735 -12.93 16.92 -29.61
N MET A 736 -13.40 17.89 -28.80
CA MET A 736 -14.77 17.96 -28.23
C MET A 736 -15.90 17.74 -29.26
N MET A 737 -15.59 17.78 -30.56
CA MET A 737 -16.51 17.66 -31.68
C MET A 737 -16.36 16.38 -32.51
N THR A 738 -15.31 15.56 -32.31
CA THR A 738 -15.04 14.38 -33.17
C THR A 738 -15.42 13.03 -32.57
N GLU A 739 -15.83 12.96 -31.30
CA GLU A 739 -16.31 11.73 -30.62
C GLU A 739 -15.46 10.47 -30.89
N LYS A 740 -14.16 10.61 -31.20
CA LYS A 740 -13.28 9.51 -31.61
C LYS A 740 -11.83 9.83 -31.30
N ALA A 741 -11.08 8.84 -30.83
CA ALA A 741 -9.62 8.86 -30.79
C ALA A 741 -9.05 7.88 -31.81
N TYR A 742 -7.78 8.07 -32.15
CA TYR A 742 -7.12 7.35 -33.22
C TYR A 742 -5.72 6.95 -32.78
N CYS A 743 -5.37 5.68 -32.94
CA CYS A 743 -3.99 5.22 -32.87
C CYS A 743 -3.45 5.16 -34.29
N PHE A 744 -2.44 5.96 -34.60
CA PHE A 744 -1.80 6.00 -35.91
C PHE A 744 -0.59 5.08 -35.92
N LEU A 745 -0.69 4.00 -36.67
CA LEU A 745 0.36 2.99 -36.82
C LEU A 745 1.30 3.37 -37.95
N ASN A 746 2.59 3.44 -37.65
CA ASN A 746 3.66 3.68 -38.60
C ASN A 746 3.81 2.49 -39.55
N ASN A 747 4.34 2.71 -40.74
CA ASN A 747 4.52 1.68 -41.74
C ASN A 747 6.00 1.30 -41.84
N PRO A 748 6.41 0.11 -41.36
CA PRO A 748 7.81 -0.34 -41.44
C PRO A 748 8.40 -0.37 -42.86
N GLU A 749 7.57 -0.55 -43.88
CA GLU A 749 8.03 -0.55 -45.29
C GLU A 749 8.20 0.87 -45.86
N ASN A 750 7.50 1.85 -45.28
CA ASN A 750 7.60 3.26 -45.67
C ASN A 750 7.53 4.13 -44.40
N PRO A 751 8.60 4.18 -43.59
CA PRO A 751 8.59 4.88 -42.31
C PRO A 751 8.18 6.34 -42.45
N GLY A 752 7.31 6.79 -41.56
CA GLY A 752 6.64 8.09 -41.64
C GLY A 752 5.35 8.12 -42.45
N GLU A 753 4.95 7.02 -43.11
CA GLU A 753 3.58 6.87 -43.62
C GLU A 753 2.73 6.11 -42.60
N PHE A 754 1.60 6.69 -42.19
CA PHE A 754 0.76 6.14 -41.12
C PHE A 754 -0.56 5.57 -41.63
N THR A 755 -0.98 4.45 -41.03
CA THR A 755 -2.37 3.99 -41.03
C THR A 755 -3.00 4.32 -39.67
N TYR A 756 -4.30 4.07 -39.47
CA TYR A 756 -4.91 4.31 -38.16
C TYR A 756 -5.94 3.26 -37.78
N VAL A 757 -6.09 3.08 -36.47
CA VAL A 757 -7.14 2.30 -35.82
C VAL A 757 -7.98 3.27 -34.99
N GLU A 758 -9.31 3.16 -35.09
CA GLU A 758 -10.22 3.93 -34.24
C GLU A 758 -10.27 3.30 -32.84
N LEU A 759 -10.12 4.14 -31.83
CA LEU A 759 -10.32 3.77 -30.43
C LEU A 759 -11.79 4.05 -30.06
N PRO A 760 -12.43 3.18 -29.25
CA PRO A 760 -13.78 3.42 -28.75
C PRO A 760 -13.77 4.59 -27.75
N MET A 761 -13.94 5.83 -28.21
CA MET A 761 -13.83 7.03 -27.38
C MET A 761 -14.98 8.05 -27.51
N TYR A 762 -15.07 8.92 -26.50
CA TYR A 762 -16.25 9.70 -26.08
C TYR A 762 -15.95 11.21 -25.95
N ARG A 763 -16.89 11.97 -25.39
CA ARG A 763 -17.08 13.41 -25.61
C ARG A 763 -16.39 14.21 -24.49
N ASP A 764 -15.50 15.14 -24.85
CA ASP A 764 -15.01 16.24 -23.99
C ASP A 764 -13.80 15.99 -23.04
N ARG A 765 -12.89 16.99 -22.95
CA ARG A 765 -11.69 17.17 -22.09
C ARG A 765 -10.98 15.90 -21.55
N PRO A 766 -10.34 15.07 -22.39
CA PRO A 766 -9.70 13.84 -21.91
C PRO A 766 -8.30 14.05 -21.32
N SER A 767 -7.94 13.23 -20.31
CA SER A 767 -6.56 12.94 -19.89
C SER A 767 -6.21 11.52 -20.35
N PHE A 768 -4.96 11.28 -20.75
CA PHE A 768 -4.51 9.93 -21.08
C PHE A 768 -3.02 9.76 -20.82
N ASP A 769 -2.63 8.51 -20.59
CA ASP A 769 -1.25 8.10 -20.46
C ASP A 769 -1.07 6.66 -21.00
N ILE A 770 0.17 6.26 -21.26
CA ILE A 770 0.52 5.00 -21.90
C ILE A 770 1.60 4.29 -21.08
N ALA A 771 1.31 3.04 -20.67
CA ALA A 771 2.24 2.12 -20.03
C ALA A 771 1.71 0.69 -20.18
N ASP A 772 2.58 -0.31 -20.07
CA ASP A 772 2.16 -1.71 -19.98
C ASP A 772 1.77 -2.01 -18.51
N VAL A 773 0.47 -2.00 -18.21
CA VAL A 773 -0.03 -2.18 -16.84
C VAL A 773 -0.34 -3.63 -16.51
N ASN A 774 -0.41 -4.50 -17.52
CA ASN A 774 -0.78 -5.91 -17.38
C ASN A 774 0.39 -6.88 -17.65
N ASN A 775 1.55 -6.35 -18.03
CA ASN A 775 2.80 -7.03 -18.39
C ASN A 775 2.67 -8.02 -19.56
N ASP A 776 1.80 -7.73 -20.53
CA ASP A 776 1.66 -8.54 -21.74
C ASP A 776 2.71 -8.21 -22.81
N GLY A 777 3.57 -7.21 -22.54
CA GLY A 777 4.63 -6.76 -23.42
C GLY A 777 4.16 -5.81 -24.51
N LEU A 778 2.90 -5.35 -24.44
CA LEU A 778 2.33 -4.29 -25.26
C LEU A 778 1.83 -3.15 -24.38
N PRO A 779 1.93 -1.90 -24.85
CA PRO A 779 1.50 -0.76 -24.05
C PRO A 779 -0.03 -0.64 -23.99
N ASP A 780 -0.56 -0.48 -22.79
CA ASP A 780 -1.95 -0.15 -22.53
C ASP A 780 -2.15 1.37 -22.53
N ILE A 781 -3.38 1.80 -22.86
CA ILE A 781 -3.76 3.21 -22.88
C ILE A 781 -4.77 3.48 -21.76
N TYR A 782 -4.37 4.26 -20.77
CA TYR A 782 -5.28 4.83 -19.79
C TYR A 782 -5.96 6.07 -20.36
N MET A 783 -7.26 6.20 -20.16
CA MET A 783 -8.06 7.33 -20.62
C MET A 783 -9.13 7.70 -19.60
N ALA A 784 -9.28 8.99 -19.36
CA ALA A 784 -10.35 9.57 -18.55
C ALA A 784 -11.11 10.66 -19.30
N GLY A 785 -12.46 10.68 -19.23
CA GLY A 785 -13.31 11.67 -19.92
C GLY A 785 -14.83 11.42 -19.78
N ASP A 786 -15.68 12.28 -20.37
CA ASP A 786 -17.14 12.17 -20.32
C ASP A 786 -17.74 11.21 -21.38
N TYR A 787 -18.54 10.25 -20.93
CA TYR A 787 -19.09 9.15 -21.70
C TYR A 787 -20.58 9.33 -21.97
N SER A 788 -20.90 10.07 -23.05
CA SER A 788 -22.26 10.28 -23.55
C SER A 788 -23.24 10.89 -22.51
N SER A 789 -24.46 11.26 -22.93
CA SER A 789 -25.45 11.82 -21.99
C SER A 789 -26.01 10.83 -20.96
N SER A 790 -25.63 9.54 -21.00
CA SER A 790 -26.23 8.48 -20.16
C SER A 790 -25.28 7.74 -19.20
N GLU A 791 -23.96 7.72 -19.42
CA GLU A 791 -23.01 7.06 -18.49
C GLU A 791 -22.14 8.06 -17.70
N GLY A 792 -22.02 9.32 -18.14
CA GLY A 792 -21.24 10.34 -17.42
C GLY A 792 -19.73 10.11 -17.50
N TRP A 793 -18.95 10.68 -16.57
CA TRP A 793 -17.48 10.59 -16.57
C TRP A 793 -16.97 9.20 -16.19
N VAL A 794 -16.03 8.65 -16.99
CA VAL A 794 -15.45 7.32 -16.77
C VAL A 794 -13.94 7.30 -16.97
N ASN A 795 -13.25 6.43 -16.20
CA ASN A 795 -11.83 6.13 -16.33
C ASN A 795 -11.67 4.68 -16.81
N ARG A 796 -10.91 4.47 -17.89
CA ARG A 796 -10.78 3.17 -18.55
C ARG A 796 -9.34 2.93 -18.98
N ILE A 797 -8.93 1.67 -18.94
CA ILE A 797 -7.67 1.21 -19.54
C ILE A 797 -8.02 0.32 -20.73
N PHE A 798 -7.41 0.60 -21.88
CA PHE A 798 -7.55 -0.18 -23.10
C PHE A 798 -6.25 -0.90 -23.42
N THR A 799 -6.36 -2.17 -23.76
CA THR A 799 -5.22 -3.00 -24.14
C THR A 799 -5.29 -3.35 -25.63
N PRO A 800 -4.16 -3.32 -26.35
CA PRO A 800 -4.11 -3.71 -27.75
C PRO A 800 -4.36 -5.22 -27.93
N VAL A 801 -4.92 -5.57 -29.09
CA VAL A 801 -5.12 -6.94 -29.55
C VAL A 801 -4.62 -7.00 -30.98
N ILE A 802 -3.52 -7.72 -31.17
CA ILE A 802 -2.91 -7.94 -32.48
C ILE A 802 -3.36 -9.32 -32.99
N ALA A 803 -4.05 -9.34 -34.13
CA ALA A 803 -4.48 -10.57 -34.79
C ALA A 803 -3.30 -11.27 -35.51
N GLU A 804 -3.46 -12.55 -35.86
CA GLU A 804 -2.44 -13.33 -36.59
C GLU A 804 -2.03 -12.69 -37.93
N ASP A 805 -2.89 -11.87 -38.54
CA ASP A 805 -2.61 -11.17 -39.79
C ASP A 805 -1.90 -9.80 -39.60
N GLY A 806 -1.55 -9.46 -38.35
CA GLY A 806 -0.91 -8.20 -37.97
C GLY A 806 -1.87 -7.03 -37.75
N THR A 807 -3.17 -7.23 -37.90
CA THR A 807 -4.16 -6.17 -37.65
C THR A 807 -4.30 -5.90 -36.16
N MET A 808 -4.17 -4.63 -35.76
CA MET A 808 -4.37 -4.18 -34.38
C MET A 808 -5.80 -3.67 -34.14
N SER A 809 -6.32 -3.97 -32.96
CA SER A 809 -7.56 -3.42 -32.39
C SER A 809 -7.36 -3.19 -30.89
N PHE A 810 -8.34 -2.58 -30.21
CA PHE A 810 -8.28 -2.36 -28.77
C PHE A 810 -9.51 -2.94 -28.08
N LYS A 811 -9.32 -3.49 -26.88
CA LYS A 811 -10.41 -3.92 -25.99
C LYS A 811 -10.29 -3.24 -24.62
N LEU A 812 -11.40 -3.11 -23.91
CA LEU A 812 -11.40 -2.65 -22.53
C LEU A 812 -10.70 -3.70 -21.64
N LEU A 813 -9.61 -3.31 -20.97
CA LEU A 813 -8.92 -4.13 -19.98
C LEU A 813 -9.68 -4.07 -18.65
N CYS A 814 -9.87 -2.86 -18.13
CA CYS A 814 -10.70 -2.60 -16.96
C CYS A 814 -11.41 -1.25 -17.05
N GLY A 815 -12.63 -1.18 -16.51
CA GLY A 815 -13.18 0.09 -16.03
C GLY A 815 -12.77 0.23 -14.58
N MET A 816 -12.22 1.38 -14.17
CA MET A 816 -11.83 1.56 -12.77
C MET A 816 -13.11 1.61 -11.90
N PRO A 817 -13.31 0.66 -10.96
CA PRO A 817 -14.47 0.65 -10.10
C PRO A 817 -14.32 1.82 -9.12
N TRP A 818 -15.20 2.82 -9.19
CA TRP A 818 -15.82 3.58 -8.08
C TRP A 818 -16.33 4.98 -8.49
N GLN A 819 -17.56 5.22 -8.03
CA GLN A 819 -18.47 6.38 -8.03
C GLN A 819 -18.61 7.30 -9.27
N ASN A 820 -19.79 7.12 -9.90
CA ASN A 820 -20.60 8.22 -10.41
C ASN A 820 -20.43 9.47 -9.51
N ASN A 821 -19.79 10.52 -10.05
CA ASN A 821 -19.72 11.91 -9.55
C ASN A 821 -18.43 12.39 -8.86
N ASP A 822 -17.45 11.55 -8.52
CA ASP A 822 -16.36 12.03 -7.65
C ASP A 822 -15.15 12.65 -8.36
N ILE A 823 -15.02 12.51 -9.68
CA ILE A 823 -13.95 13.19 -10.40
C ILE A 823 -14.38 13.64 -11.80
N LEU A 824 -14.78 14.90 -11.94
CA LEU A 824 -15.10 15.52 -13.24
C LEU A 824 -13.79 15.99 -13.93
N MET A 825 -13.09 15.09 -14.63
CA MET A 825 -11.73 15.21 -15.20
C MET A 825 -11.51 16.31 -16.27
N GLY A 826 -12.01 17.53 -16.08
CA GLY A 826 -11.68 18.67 -16.94
C GLY A 826 -10.29 19.24 -16.63
N TRP A 827 -9.41 19.33 -17.65
CA TRP A 827 -8.11 20.05 -17.65
C TRP A 827 -6.98 19.41 -16.82
N ARG A 828 -6.68 18.13 -17.02
CA ARG A 828 -5.86 17.35 -16.07
C ARG A 828 -4.80 16.46 -16.72
N SER A 829 -3.83 16.07 -15.89
CA SER A 829 -2.70 15.20 -16.21
C SER A 829 -2.77 13.92 -15.37
N SER A 830 -2.28 12.83 -15.96
CA SER A 830 -2.08 11.52 -15.37
C SER A 830 -0.66 11.06 -15.68
N ALA A 831 -0.07 10.26 -14.78
CA ALA A 831 1.22 9.64 -15.00
C ALA A 831 1.22 8.20 -14.50
N PHE A 832 1.80 7.28 -15.26
CA PHE A 832 2.16 5.95 -14.81
C PHE A 832 3.56 5.94 -14.21
N VAL A 833 3.72 5.31 -13.05
CA VAL A 833 5.00 5.17 -12.36
C VAL A 833 4.92 4.02 -11.35
N ASP A 834 6.02 3.35 -11.05
CA ASP A 834 6.09 2.42 -9.92
C ASP A 834 6.24 3.21 -8.60
N TRP A 835 5.13 3.41 -7.88
CA TRP A 835 5.10 4.21 -6.64
C TRP A 835 5.49 3.36 -5.44
N ASN A 836 5.06 2.09 -5.38
CA ASN A 836 5.34 1.21 -4.25
C ASN A 836 6.64 0.38 -4.41
N GLY A 837 7.36 0.53 -5.51
CA GLY A 837 8.63 -0.15 -5.78
C GLY A 837 8.47 -1.63 -6.11
N ASP A 838 7.27 -2.08 -6.49
CA ASP A 838 6.98 -3.49 -6.77
C ASP A 838 7.24 -3.92 -8.22
N GLY A 839 7.67 -2.98 -9.06
CA GLY A 839 8.01 -3.18 -10.46
C GLY A 839 6.83 -3.03 -11.42
N TYR A 840 5.61 -2.77 -10.95
CA TYR A 840 4.44 -2.55 -11.81
C TYR A 840 4.10 -1.07 -11.96
N ALA A 841 3.38 -0.73 -13.03
CA ALA A 841 2.96 0.64 -13.28
C ALA A 841 1.73 0.99 -12.42
N ASP A 842 1.90 1.88 -11.45
CA ASP A 842 0.85 2.53 -10.67
C ASP A 842 0.38 3.81 -11.36
N LEU A 843 -0.84 4.26 -11.05
CA LEU A 843 -1.45 5.41 -11.71
C LEU A 843 -1.58 6.60 -10.76
N ILE A 844 -1.00 7.73 -11.14
CA ILE A 844 -1.24 9.04 -10.51
C ILE A 844 -2.29 9.80 -11.31
N GLU A 845 -3.39 10.19 -10.66
CA GLU A 845 -4.48 10.99 -11.22
C GLU A 845 -4.62 12.30 -10.46
N THR A 846 -4.72 13.43 -11.17
CA THR A 846 -4.96 14.73 -10.54
C THR A 846 -6.45 15.02 -10.27
N GLY A 847 -6.76 15.55 -9.08
CA GLY A 847 -8.14 15.80 -8.59
C GLY A 847 -8.67 17.24 -8.79
N ARG A 848 -9.99 17.38 -8.96
CA ARG A 848 -10.82 18.62 -8.98
C ARG A 848 -12.31 18.19 -9.00
N SER A 849 -13.22 19.01 -8.48
CA SER A 849 -14.67 18.77 -8.59
C SER A 849 -15.35 19.98 -9.22
N ASP A 850 -16.10 19.75 -10.31
CA ASP A 850 -16.88 20.77 -11.04
C ASP A 850 -18.34 20.84 -10.57
N THR A 851 -18.74 20.14 -9.50
CA THR A 851 -20.10 20.28 -9.00
C THR A 851 -20.24 21.65 -8.34
N GLU A 852 -20.92 22.59 -9.03
CA GLU A 852 -21.48 23.84 -8.48
C GLU A 852 -22.44 23.61 -7.27
N LYS A 853 -22.57 22.37 -6.79
CA LYS A 853 -23.30 22.03 -5.56
C LYS A 853 -22.32 22.04 -4.40
N GLU A 854 -22.54 23.03 -3.54
CA GLU A 854 -21.91 23.37 -2.27
C GLU A 854 -21.92 22.24 -1.21
N ASP A 855 -21.50 21.01 -1.52
CA ASP A 855 -21.18 20.03 -0.46
C ASP A 855 -19.69 20.13 -0.12
N GLU A 856 -19.36 21.07 0.76
CA GLU A 856 -18.04 21.20 1.42
C GLU A 856 -17.60 19.93 2.18
N THR A 857 -18.46 18.92 2.26
CA THR A 857 -18.27 17.67 3.00
C THR A 857 -17.64 16.53 2.20
N ASN A 858 -17.60 16.59 0.85
CA ASN A 858 -17.01 15.54 0.01
C ASN A 858 -15.57 15.89 -0.43
N LEU A 859 -14.66 15.89 0.54
CA LEU A 859 -13.23 16.24 0.41
C LEU A 859 -12.47 15.28 -0.55
N ASP A 860 -12.92 14.04 -0.67
CA ASP A 860 -12.29 12.98 -1.48
C ASP A 860 -12.38 13.26 -3.00
N SER A 861 -13.39 14.02 -3.44
CA SER A 861 -13.58 14.42 -4.84
C SER A 861 -12.55 15.44 -5.35
N ARG A 862 -11.87 16.12 -4.42
CA ARG A 862 -10.86 17.15 -4.74
C ARG A 862 -9.44 16.63 -4.65
N ALA A 863 -9.22 15.54 -3.92
CA ALA A 863 -7.92 14.90 -3.77
C ALA A 863 -7.41 14.35 -5.10
N SER A 864 -6.11 14.46 -5.32
CA SER A 864 -5.46 13.61 -6.32
C SER A 864 -5.24 12.21 -5.75
N LYS A 865 -5.14 11.23 -6.64
CA LYS A 865 -5.19 9.81 -6.29
C LYS A 865 -3.97 9.10 -6.84
N ILE A 866 -3.29 8.33 -5.99
CA ILE A 866 -2.27 7.37 -6.40
C ILE A 866 -2.90 6.00 -6.27
N ARG A 867 -2.99 5.26 -7.38
CA ARG A 867 -3.62 3.94 -7.43
C ARG A 867 -2.55 2.89 -7.63
N ILE A 868 -2.43 2.01 -6.64
CA ILE A 868 -1.48 0.90 -6.69
C ILE A 868 -2.05 -0.24 -7.54
N ASN A 869 -1.33 -0.65 -8.58
CA ASN A 869 -1.68 -1.74 -9.46
C ASN A 869 -1.21 -3.07 -8.86
N PHE A 870 -2.05 -4.09 -8.89
CA PHE A 870 -1.64 -5.42 -8.43
C PHE A 870 -0.81 -6.22 -9.46
N GLY A 871 -0.54 -5.62 -10.61
CA GLY A 871 0.34 -6.12 -11.67
C GLY A 871 -0.37 -6.82 -12.83
N ASP A 872 -1.70 -6.91 -12.81
CA ASP A 872 -2.47 -7.43 -13.97
C ASP A 872 -3.32 -6.35 -14.66
N GLY A 873 -3.25 -5.11 -14.18
CA GLY A 873 -4.01 -3.97 -14.70
C GLY A 873 -5.52 -4.06 -14.47
N THR A 874 -6.04 -5.14 -13.89
CA THR A 874 -7.49 -5.36 -13.68
C THR A 874 -7.94 -5.15 -12.24
N ALA A 875 -7.01 -5.20 -11.28
CA ALA A 875 -7.27 -4.98 -9.87
C ALA A 875 -6.29 -3.96 -9.29
N TRP A 876 -6.82 -3.08 -8.45
CA TRP A 876 -6.13 -1.91 -7.92
C TRP A 876 -6.41 -1.80 -6.43
N ALA A 877 -5.44 -1.31 -5.66
CA ALA A 877 -5.66 -0.96 -4.26
C ALA A 877 -6.58 0.27 -4.13
N GLU A 878 -7.03 0.52 -2.91
CA GLU A 878 -7.65 1.80 -2.58
C GLU A 878 -6.70 2.96 -2.86
N PRO A 879 -7.19 4.06 -3.46
CA PRO A 879 -6.34 5.16 -3.82
C PRO A 879 -5.79 5.88 -2.58
N ILE A 880 -4.50 6.14 -2.59
CA ILE A 880 -3.87 7.06 -1.65
C ILE A 880 -4.29 8.47 -2.05
N LEU A 881 -4.92 9.19 -1.13
CA LEU A 881 -5.38 10.55 -1.34
C LEU A 881 -4.26 11.53 -1.00
N THR A 882 -4.06 12.48 -1.91
CA THR A 882 -3.07 13.56 -1.77
C THR A 882 -3.72 14.90 -2.13
N ALA A 883 -3.01 16.01 -1.89
CA ALA A 883 -3.52 17.35 -2.15
C ALA A 883 -4.16 17.50 -3.56
N GLY A 884 -5.27 18.24 -3.62
CA GLY A 884 -5.93 18.60 -4.87
C GLY A 884 -5.49 19.97 -5.40
N SER A 885 -5.66 20.22 -6.71
CA SER A 885 -5.57 21.59 -7.27
C SER A 885 -6.27 21.68 -8.63
N ASN A 886 -6.63 22.90 -9.05
CA ASN A 886 -7.25 23.17 -10.33
C ASN A 886 -6.19 23.34 -11.44
N ALA A 887 -6.37 22.55 -12.51
CA ALA A 887 -5.62 22.58 -13.77
C ALA A 887 -4.13 22.25 -13.63
N ASN A 888 -3.80 20.95 -13.73
CA ASN A 888 -2.53 20.41 -13.25
C ASN A 888 -1.69 19.71 -14.32
N ALA A 889 -0.37 19.92 -14.24
CA ALA A 889 0.66 19.02 -14.76
C ALA A 889 1.17 18.10 -13.64
N VAL A 890 1.31 16.80 -13.91
CA VAL A 890 2.07 15.87 -13.06
C VAL A 890 3.52 15.89 -13.55
N ILE A 891 4.45 16.22 -12.67
CA ILE A 891 5.89 16.21 -12.96
C ILE A 891 6.53 15.19 -12.04
N LEU A 892 7.05 14.11 -12.62
CA LEU A 892 7.80 13.09 -11.88
C LEU A 892 9.20 13.63 -11.58
N THR A 893 9.72 13.36 -10.40
CA THR A 893 11.07 13.76 -9.97
C THR A 893 11.59 12.81 -8.89
N ASP A 894 12.79 13.06 -8.38
CA ASP A 894 13.42 12.35 -7.26
C ASP A 894 14.23 13.41 -6.48
N VAL A 895 13.57 14.11 -5.56
CA VAL A 895 14.11 15.32 -4.90
C VAL A 895 15.20 14.99 -3.90
N ASP A 896 15.09 13.83 -3.25
CA ASP A 896 16.01 13.35 -2.23
C ASP A 896 17.02 12.34 -2.79
N ASN A 897 16.96 12.05 -4.09
CA ASN A 897 17.89 11.22 -4.84
C ASN A 897 18.00 9.80 -4.23
N ASN A 898 16.88 9.29 -3.72
CA ASN A 898 16.78 7.98 -3.10
C ASN A 898 16.41 6.88 -4.13
N GLY A 899 16.04 7.28 -5.35
CA GLY A 899 15.66 6.41 -6.47
C GLY A 899 14.18 6.09 -6.57
N ALA A 900 13.41 6.32 -5.50
CA ALA A 900 11.95 6.25 -5.50
C ALA A 900 11.37 7.52 -6.11
N ILE A 901 10.29 7.37 -6.88
CA ILE A 901 9.75 8.50 -7.63
C ILE A 901 8.84 9.36 -6.76
N ASP A 902 9.21 10.62 -6.66
CA ASP A 902 8.36 11.70 -6.16
C ASP A 902 7.52 12.28 -7.30
N TYR A 903 6.49 13.05 -6.94
CA TYR A 903 5.86 13.89 -7.95
C TYR A 903 5.54 15.28 -7.41
N MET A 904 5.71 16.24 -8.30
CA MET A 904 5.26 17.60 -8.11
C MET A 904 3.98 17.83 -8.92
N ARG A 905 3.11 18.65 -8.36
CA ARG A 905 1.98 19.25 -9.08
C ARG A 905 2.08 20.75 -9.05
N ASN A 906 1.52 21.34 -10.08
CA ASN A 906 1.35 22.77 -10.20
C ASN A 906 -0.10 23.10 -10.60
N GLY A 907 -0.74 24.04 -9.89
CA GLY A 907 -2.04 24.59 -10.27
C GLY A 907 -2.54 25.67 -9.31
N THR A 908 -3.81 26.03 -9.43
CA THR A 908 -4.48 26.97 -8.51
C THR A 908 -5.36 26.20 -7.53
N ASN A 909 -5.28 26.50 -6.23
CA ASN A 909 -6.18 25.94 -5.23
C ASN A 909 -7.21 26.98 -4.78
N ASP A 910 -8.47 26.78 -5.16
CA ASP A 910 -9.52 27.75 -4.88
C ASP A 910 -10.11 27.61 -3.46
N LEU A 911 -9.81 26.53 -2.73
CA LEU A 911 -10.38 26.23 -1.41
C LEU A 911 -9.31 25.70 -0.44
N ALA A 912 -9.31 26.19 0.79
CA ALA A 912 -8.53 25.58 1.85
C ALA A 912 -9.22 24.27 2.24
N VAL A 913 -8.63 23.14 1.84
CA VAL A 913 -9.18 21.82 2.10
C VAL A 913 -8.41 21.21 3.26
N ASP A 914 -9.13 20.61 4.21
CA ASP A 914 -8.56 19.70 5.19
C ASP A 914 -8.81 18.26 4.71
N ILE A 915 -7.80 17.58 4.19
CA ILE A 915 -7.91 16.15 3.85
C ILE A 915 -7.22 15.36 4.96
N LYS A 916 -8.00 14.69 5.82
CA LYS A 916 -7.50 13.84 6.92
C LYS A 916 -6.50 14.56 7.87
N GLY A 917 -6.69 15.84 8.16
CA GLY A 917 -5.83 16.65 9.05
C GLY A 917 -4.78 17.50 8.33
N LEU A 918 -4.73 17.47 6.99
CA LEU A 918 -3.79 18.23 6.17
C LEU A 918 -4.46 19.51 5.65
N GLN A 919 -4.05 20.67 6.16
CA GLN A 919 -4.52 21.97 5.67
C GLN A 919 -3.73 22.42 4.45
N TYR A 920 -4.43 22.70 3.35
CA TYR A 920 -3.82 23.31 2.16
C TYR A 920 -4.18 24.79 2.08
N GLY A 921 -3.20 25.63 1.73
CA GLY A 921 -3.42 27.04 1.45
C GLY A 921 -4.25 27.26 0.18
N THR A 922 -4.96 28.39 0.10
CA THR A 922 -5.59 28.86 -1.13
C THR A 922 -4.60 29.67 -1.98
N GLY A 923 -4.73 29.60 -3.30
CA GLY A 923 -3.95 30.42 -4.24
C GLY A 923 -3.13 29.61 -5.25
N GLU A 924 -2.16 30.29 -5.85
CA GLU A 924 -1.18 29.77 -6.80
C GLU A 924 -0.13 28.92 -6.08
N ILE A 925 -0.21 27.60 -6.18
CA ILE A 925 0.64 26.68 -5.41
C ILE A 925 1.25 25.56 -6.27
N ALA A 926 2.54 25.30 -6.04
CA ALA A 926 3.15 24.04 -6.42
C ALA A 926 3.31 23.17 -5.17
N THR A 927 2.98 21.88 -5.28
CA THR A 927 3.05 20.92 -4.17
C THR A 927 3.91 19.73 -4.55
N LEU A 928 4.96 19.49 -3.78
CA LEU A 928 5.81 18.31 -3.89
C LEU A 928 5.31 17.23 -2.95
N THR A 929 5.07 16.04 -3.47
CA THR A 929 4.75 14.85 -2.68
C THR A 929 5.93 13.91 -2.73
N VAL A 930 6.61 13.76 -1.60
CA VAL A 930 7.75 12.87 -1.45
C VAL A 930 7.26 11.44 -1.24
N ASN A 931 7.83 10.49 -1.95
CA ASN A 931 7.52 9.08 -1.80
C ASN A 931 8.23 8.54 -0.55
N PRO A 932 7.48 8.08 0.47
CA PRO A 932 8.08 7.58 1.70
C PRO A 932 8.58 6.13 1.57
N ASN A 933 8.34 5.49 0.42
CA ASN A 933 8.84 4.15 0.16
C ASN A 933 10.26 4.25 -0.40
N GLU A 934 11.23 3.73 0.35
CA GLU A 934 12.63 3.69 -0.08
C GLU A 934 12.95 2.47 -0.97
N ASN A 935 11.99 1.57 -1.18
CA ASN A 935 12.21 0.41 -2.04
C ASN A 935 12.11 0.81 -3.51
N THR A 936 13.12 0.42 -4.29
CA THR A 936 13.15 0.61 -5.74
C THR A 936 13.33 -0.73 -6.43
N TYR A 937 12.47 -1.06 -7.39
CA TYR A 937 12.68 -2.22 -8.25
C TYR A 937 13.91 -2.00 -9.16
N SER A 938 14.97 -2.77 -8.93
CA SER A 938 16.20 -2.70 -9.71
C SER A 938 16.18 -3.72 -10.86
N ILE A 939 16.32 -3.23 -12.09
CA ILE A 939 16.38 -4.06 -13.30
C ILE A 939 17.82 -4.36 -13.72
N GLN A 940 18.04 -5.59 -14.21
CA GLN A 940 19.31 -6.03 -14.76
C GLN A 940 19.47 -5.66 -16.25
N PRO A 941 20.71 -5.51 -16.75
CA PRO A 941 20.97 -5.19 -18.15
C PRO A 941 20.43 -6.24 -19.14
N PRO A 942 20.00 -5.85 -20.35
CA PRO A 942 19.57 -6.79 -21.38
C PRO A 942 20.75 -7.54 -21.99
N VAL A 943 20.46 -8.66 -22.67
CA VAL A 943 21.46 -9.46 -23.38
C VAL A 943 21.43 -9.11 -24.86
N LEU A 944 22.52 -8.56 -25.40
CA LEU A 944 22.62 -8.20 -26.81
C LEU A 944 22.68 -9.46 -27.70
N ASN A 945 21.95 -9.42 -28.81
CA ASN A 945 22.10 -10.38 -29.91
C ASN A 945 23.13 -9.87 -30.93
N ASP A 946 23.56 -10.75 -31.83
CA ASP A 946 24.43 -10.36 -32.95
C ASP A 946 23.73 -9.32 -33.85
N VAL A 947 24.49 -8.31 -34.26
CA VAL A 947 24.02 -7.26 -35.17
C VAL A 947 23.79 -7.84 -36.56
N ALA A 948 22.60 -7.62 -37.12
CA ALA A 948 22.25 -8.05 -38.47
C ALA A 948 22.21 -6.87 -39.45
N VAL A 949 22.41 -7.15 -40.74
CA VAL A 949 22.26 -6.17 -41.83
C VAL A 949 21.19 -6.69 -42.78
N GLU A 950 20.10 -5.94 -42.91
CA GLU A 950 18.95 -6.28 -43.75
C GLU A 950 18.75 -5.19 -44.83
N ASP A 951 18.97 -5.57 -46.09
CA ASP A 951 19.04 -4.67 -47.25
C ASP A 951 20.12 -3.58 -47.11
N THR A 952 19.72 -2.40 -46.62
CA THR A 952 20.57 -1.21 -46.40
C THR A 952 20.51 -0.71 -44.95
N ALA A 953 19.83 -1.44 -44.05
CA ALA A 953 19.64 -1.04 -42.66
C ALA A 953 20.37 -2.00 -41.72
N VAL A 954 20.83 -1.45 -40.60
CA VAL A 954 21.37 -2.25 -39.49
C VAL A 954 20.25 -2.56 -38.50
N VAL A 955 20.20 -3.80 -38.03
CA VAL A 955 19.23 -4.26 -37.03
C VAL A 955 19.97 -4.55 -35.75
N LEU A 956 19.69 -3.74 -34.73
CA LEU A 956 20.12 -3.96 -33.36
C LEU A 956 19.01 -4.74 -32.65
N SER A 957 19.35 -5.79 -31.91
CA SER A 957 18.35 -6.54 -31.13
C SER A 957 18.93 -7.10 -29.84
N TRP A 958 18.06 -7.38 -28.89
CA TRP A 958 18.41 -7.84 -27.55
C TRP A 958 17.31 -8.72 -26.97
N ASN A 959 17.66 -9.51 -25.96
CA ASN A 959 16.70 -10.25 -25.13
C ASN A 959 16.56 -9.55 -23.77
N PRO A 960 15.35 -9.54 -23.18
CA PRO A 960 15.15 -9.09 -21.80
C PRO A 960 16.07 -9.83 -20.81
N ALA A 961 16.37 -9.20 -19.68
CA ALA A 961 17.05 -9.87 -18.59
C ALA A 961 16.19 -11.00 -18.01
N GLU A 962 16.82 -11.99 -17.35
CA GLU A 962 16.09 -13.08 -16.69
C GLU A 962 15.17 -12.57 -15.57
N SER A 963 15.51 -11.43 -14.96
CA SER A 963 14.71 -10.77 -13.92
C SER A 963 13.53 -9.97 -14.48
N ALA A 964 13.38 -9.84 -15.80
CA ALA A 964 12.39 -8.92 -16.39
C ALA A 964 10.94 -9.35 -16.12
N LEU A 965 10.08 -8.39 -15.79
CA LEU A 965 8.65 -8.55 -15.54
C LEU A 965 7.82 -8.48 -16.84
N GLY A 966 8.36 -7.87 -17.91
CA GLY A 966 7.74 -7.79 -19.24
C GLY A 966 7.26 -6.39 -19.63
N ASN A 967 7.09 -5.49 -18.66
CA ASN A 967 6.66 -4.10 -18.85
C ASN A 967 7.79 -3.11 -19.09
N GLU A 968 9.04 -3.59 -19.14
CA GLU A 968 10.19 -2.69 -19.19
C GLU A 968 10.42 -2.11 -20.57
N THR A 969 10.94 -0.89 -20.59
CA THR A 969 11.30 -0.19 -21.82
C THR A 969 12.81 -0.24 -22.04
N TYR A 970 13.26 0.09 -23.24
CA TYR A 970 14.67 -0.01 -23.61
C TYR A 970 15.18 1.30 -24.16
N GLU A 971 16.36 1.67 -23.70
CA GLU A 971 17.11 2.82 -24.22
C GLU A 971 18.30 2.29 -25.01
N TYR A 972 18.47 2.76 -26.24
CA TYR A 972 19.65 2.48 -27.06
C TYR A 972 20.35 3.76 -27.50
N VAL A 973 21.68 3.68 -27.63
CA VAL A 973 22.52 4.74 -28.17
C VAL A 973 23.57 4.16 -29.12
N VAL A 974 23.86 4.88 -30.21
CA VAL A 974 24.89 4.51 -31.19
C VAL A 974 25.93 5.61 -31.34
N PHE A 975 27.20 5.22 -31.26
CA PHE A 975 28.36 6.08 -31.39
C PHE A 975 29.12 5.77 -32.68
N ASP A 976 29.59 6.82 -33.36
CA ASP A 976 30.58 6.69 -34.42
C ASP A 976 31.99 6.34 -33.87
N GLU A 977 32.95 6.16 -34.77
CA GLU A 977 34.34 5.84 -34.43
C GLU A 977 35.05 6.90 -33.56
N ASN A 978 34.53 8.13 -33.51
CA ASN A 978 35.06 9.23 -32.71
C ASN A 978 34.37 9.36 -31.34
N GLY A 979 33.41 8.46 -31.06
CA GLY A 979 32.59 8.53 -29.85
C GLY A 979 31.50 9.61 -29.91
N LYS A 980 31.18 10.15 -31.10
CA LYS A 980 30.05 11.06 -31.27
C LYS A 980 28.76 10.26 -31.39
N ILE A 981 27.70 10.73 -30.73
CA ILE A 981 26.39 10.11 -30.85
C ILE A 981 25.78 10.40 -32.23
N VAL A 982 25.26 9.35 -32.87
CA VAL A 982 24.68 9.41 -34.22
C VAL A 982 23.26 8.85 -34.32
N ALA A 983 22.79 8.10 -33.32
CA ALA A 983 21.40 7.63 -33.22
C ALA A 983 21.03 7.26 -31.78
N GLY A 984 19.74 7.35 -31.46
CA GLY A 984 19.20 7.22 -30.11
C GLY A 984 19.08 8.58 -29.41
N THR A 985 18.00 8.80 -28.63
CA THR A 985 17.81 10.03 -27.83
C THR A 985 18.51 9.91 -26.48
N ASN A 986 19.39 10.86 -26.17
CA ASN A 986 20.43 10.66 -25.16
C ASN A 986 20.11 11.29 -23.81
N MET A 987 18.88 11.13 -23.34
CA MET A 987 18.44 11.58 -22.01
C MET A 987 19.01 10.67 -20.90
N VAL A 988 20.28 10.33 -21.00
CA VAL A 988 21.02 9.39 -20.16
C VAL A 988 22.49 9.80 -20.10
N ASP A 989 23.08 9.75 -18.92
CA ASP A 989 24.53 9.77 -18.78
C ASP A 989 25.08 8.40 -19.19
N TYR A 990 25.72 8.35 -20.35
CA TYR A 990 26.31 7.13 -20.92
C TYR A 990 27.46 6.53 -20.10
N THR A 991 28.02 7.29 -19.16
CA THR A 991 29.10 6.83 -18.27
C THR A 991 28.52 6.03 -17.12
N THR A 992 27.43 6.52 -16.53
CA THR A 992 26.83 5.95 -15.31
C THR A 992 25.60 5.09 -15.59
N GLY A 993 24.93 5.26 -16.73
CA GLY A 993 23.62 4.68 -17.03
C GLY A 993 22.44 5.45 -16.41
N LYS A 994 22.73 6.49 -15.60
CA LYS A 994 21.70 7.29 -14.95
C LYS A 994 20.90 8.08 -15.98
N ARG A 995 19.59 8.12 -15.79
CA ARG A 995 18.69 8.88 -16.65
C ARG A 995 18.80 10.37 -16.33
N LYS A 996 18.83 11.21 -17.36
CA LYS A 996 18.77 12.66 -17.25
C LYS A 996 17.33 13.18 -17.23
N ALA A 997 16.35 12.35 -17.55
CA ALA A 997 14.93 12.63 -17.36
C ALA A 997 14.17 11.33 -17.10
N LEU A 998 13.11 11.41 -16.29
CA LEU A 998 12.26 10.26 -15.95
C LEU A 998 11.24 10.01 -17.06
N THR A 999 11.67 9.26 -18.07
CA THR A 999 10.86 8.88 -19.22
C THR A 999 11.23 7.47 -19.69
N ALA A 1000 10.29 6.85 -20.39
CA ALA A 1000 10.50 5.56 -21.06
C ALA A 1000 11.75 5.59 -21.95
N GLY A 1001 12.38 4.44 -22.11
CA GLY A 1001 13.45 4.29 -23.07
C GLY A 1001 12.97 4.53 -24.50
N ASN A 1002 13.87 5.04 -25.35
CA ASN A 1002 13.54 5.46 -26.72
C ASN A 1002 13.13 4.34 -27.70
N ALA A 1003 13.39 3.07 -27.37
CA ALA A 1003 12.86 1.92 -28.09
C ALA A 1003 11.53 1.42 -27.53
N CYS A 1004 10.94 2.11 -26.53
CA CYS A 1004 9.78 1.64 -25.80
C CYS A 1004 9.96 0.15 -25.40
N GLN A 1005 8.98 -0.72 -25.65
CA GLN A 1005 9.07 -2.16 -25.36
C GLN A 1005 9.61 -2.99 -26.53
N ALA A 1006 10.09 -2.35 -27.61
CA ALA A 1006 10.68 -3.03 -28.74
C ALA A 1006 11.98 -3.74 -28.32
N LYS A 1007 12.15 -4.98 -28.77
CA LYS A 1007 13.35 -5.79 -28.52
C LYS A 1007 14.35 -5.72 -29.69
N LYS A 1008 14.05 -4.90 -30.69
CA LYS A 1008 14.86 -4.68 -31.88
C LYS A 1008 14.58 -3.29 -32.45
N ILE A 1009 15.60 -2.67 -33.02
CA ILE A 1009 15.51 -1.38 -33.72
C ILE A 1009 16.26 -1.50 -35.04
N ARG A 1010 15.69 -0.90 -36.09
CA ARG A 1010 16.24 -0.88 -37.44
C ARG A 1010 16.69 0.53 -37.78
N LEU A 1011 17.98 0.74 -38.00
CA LEU A 1011 18.60 2.07 -38.24
C LEU A 1011 19.23 2.18 -39.63
N PHE A 1012 19.29 3.40 -40.15
CA PHE A 1012 19.94 3.71 -41.43
C PHE A 1012 21.21 4.52 -41.23
N LEU A 1013 22.33 3.82 -41.02
CA LEU A 1013 23.63 4.44 -40.76
C LEU A 1013 24.54 4.43 -42.00
N PRO A 1014 25.43 5.43 -42.16
CA PRO A 1014 26.45 5.40 -43.21
C PRO A 1014 27.48 4.29 -42.97
N GLY A 1015 28.28 3.96 -43.99
CA GLY A 1015 29.40 3.02 -43.84
C GLY A 1015 30.42 3.53 -42.81
N GLY A 1016 30.85 2.68 -41.88
CA GLY A 1016 31.68 3.08 -40.75
C GLY A 1016 31.78 2.02 -39.66
N LYS A 1017 32.62 2.28 -38.64
CA LYS A 1017 32.70 1.50 -37.41
C LYS A 1017 31.84 2.19 -36.34
N TYR A 1018 31.05 1.39 -35.63
CA TYR A 1018 30.14 1.87 -34.59
C TYR A 1018 30.26 1.06 -33.31
N THR A 1019 30.01 1.74 -32.18
CA THR A 1019 29.74 1.13 -30.89
C THR A 1019 28.30 1.45 -30.54
N TYR A 1020 27.56 0.49 -30.00
CA TYR A 1020 26.21 0.72 -29.50
C TYR A 1020 26.07 0.21 -28.08
N ALA A 1021 25.12 0.79 -27.35
CA ALA A 1021 24.80 0.39 -25.99
C ALA A 1021 23.29 0.31 -25.82
N VAL A 1022 22.82 -0.67 -25.04
CA VAL A 1022 21.41 -0.82 -24.69
C VAL A 1022 21.29 -1.01 -23.18
N GLN A 1023 20.34 -0.32 -22.56
CA GLN A 1023 19.92 -0.54 -21.18
C GLN A 1023 18.42 -0.80 -21.12
N ALA A 1024 18.00 -1.63 -20.17
CA ALA A 1024 16.61 -1.75 -19.77
C ALA A 1024 16.26 -0.62 -18.79
N VAL A 1025 15.04 -0.12 -18.86
CA VAL A 1025 14.48 0.97 -18.07
C VAL A 1025 13.22 0.47 -17.38
N SER A 1026 13.20 0.53 -16.05
CA SER A 1026 12.06 0.07 -15.24
C SER A 1026 10.85 1.02 -15.32
N THR A 1027 9.74 0.63 -14.72
CA THR A 1027 8.53 1.45 -14.52
C THR A 1027 8.73 2.63 -13.54
N ALA A 1028 9.76 2.58 -12.70
CA ALA A 1028 10.26 3.74 -11.96
C ALA A 1028 11.16 4.66 -12.81
N TYR A 1029 11.26 4.41 -14.12
CA TYR A 1029 12.16 5.09 -15.05
C TYR A 1029 13.64 5.03 -14.65
N GLN A 1030 14.06 4.02 -13.88
CA GLN A 1030 15.45 3.79 -13.53
C GLN A 1030 16.14 2.93 -14.58
N GLY A 1031 17.33 3.34 -15.01
CA GLY A 1031 18.15 2.61 -15.99
C GLY A 1031 19.02 1.53 -15.34
N SER A 1032 19.05 0.35 -15.95
CA SER A 1032 20.11 -0.65 -15.70
C SER A 1032 21.47 -0.16 -16.21
N ALA A 1033 22.56 -0.85 -15.85
CA ALA A 1033 23.84 -0.63 -16.52
C ALA A 1033 23.75 -0.96 -18.03
N PHE A 1034 24.48 -0.23 -18.86
CA PHE A 1034 24.52 -0.49 -20.30
C PHE A 1034 25.24 -1.80 -20.64
N THR A 1035 24.61 -2.61 -21.50
CA THR A 1035 25.31 -3.65 -22.27
C THR A 1035 25.81 -3.04 -23.57
N LYS A 1036 27.08 -3.25 -23.91
CA LYS A 1036 27.74 -2.61 -25.07
C LYS A 1036 28.12 -3.63 -26.14
N GLY A 1037 28.01 -3.24 -27.40
CA GLY A 1037 28.45 -4.02 -28.56
C GLY A 1037 29.15 -3.15 -29.61
N GLU A 1038 29.84 -3.77 -30.55
CA GLU A 1038 30.49 -3.10 -31.68
C GLU A 1038 30.08 -3.76 -32.99
N PHE A 1039 29.95 -2.97 -34.04
CA PHE A 1039 29.73 -3.47 -35.40
C PHE A 1039 30.41 -2.58 -36.44
N GLN A 1040 30.54 -3.11 -37.65
CA GLN A 1040 31.13 -2.39 -38.78
C GLN A 1040 30.24 -2.56 -40.00
N LEU A 1041 29.97 -1.45 -40.69
CA LEU A 1041 29.24 -1.40 -41.95
C LEU A 1041 30.20 -1.11 -43.10
N ASP A 1042 30.28 -2.02 -44.06
CA ASP A 1042 31.08 -1.82 -45.26
C ASP A 1042 30.47 -0.72 -46.14
N ASN A 1043 31.31 0.06 -46.84
CA ASN A 1043 30.91 1.16 -47.74
C ASN A 1043 30.04 0.74 -48.97
N ALA A 1044 29.48 -0.46 -48.97
CA ALA A 1044 28.67 -1.01 -50.05
C ALA A 1044 27.17 -0.84 -49.78
N THR A 1045 26.69 0.38 -49.50
CA THR A 1045 25.28 0.77 -49.73
C THR A 1045 25.12 2.29 -49.71
N ALA A 1046 25.77 2.97 -50.65
CA ALA A 1046 25.38 4.35 -50.99
C ALA A 1046 23.98 4.31 -51.65
N VAL A 1047 22.94 4.77 -50.93
CA VAL A 1047 21.63 5.03 -51.53
C VAL A 1047 21.70 6.34 -52.32
N THR A 1048 21.97 6.25 -53.61
CA THR A 1048 21.50 7.28 -54.55
C THR A 1048 19.99 7.15 -54.66
N SER A 1049 19.26 8.12 -54.10
CA SER A 1049 17.84 8.42 -54.37
C SER A 1049 16.90 7.21 -54.47
N ALA A 1050 16.14 6.94 -53.40
CA ALA A 1050 15.00 6.03 -53.46
C ALA A 1050 14.10 6.37 -54.65
N LYS A 1051 14.14 5.54 -55.69
CA LYS A 1051 13.14 5.57 -56.75
C LYS A 1051 11.85 5.03 -56.15
N ARG A 1052 10.86 5.91 -56.10
CA ARG A 1052 9.43 5.62 -55.90
C ARG A 1052 9.07 4.33 -56.64
N SER A 1053 8.76 3.27 -55.88
CA SER A 1053 8.23 2.05 -56.46
C SER A 1053 6.71 2.24 -56.61
N ASP A 1054 6.25 2.39 -57.86
CA ASP A 1054 4.82 2.41 -58.22
C ASP A 1054 4.23 0.98 -58.12
N LYS A 1055 4.29 0.35 -56.94
CA LYS A 1055 3.53 -0.87 -56.68
C LYS A 1055 2.14 -0.49 -56.17
N LYS A 1056 1.14 -0.87 -56.97
CA LYS A 1056 -0.29 -0.65 -56.75
C LYS A 1056 -0.71 -0.92 -55.31
N LYS A 1057 -1.36 0.08 -54.68
CA LYS A 1057 -2.11 -0.02 -53.42
C LYS A 1057 -3.03 -1.26 -53.43
N LYS A 1058 -2.83 -2.17 -52.48
CA LYS A 1058 -3.91 -3.06 -52.00
C LYS A 1058 -4.75 -2.22 -51.04
N GLU A 1059 -6.00 -1.96 -51.43
CA GLU A 1059 -7.00 -1.37 -50.53
C GLU A 1059 -7.31 -2.38 -49.41
N VAL A 1060 -7.01 -2.00 -48.16
CA VAL A 1060 -7.44 -2.72 -46.95
C VAL A 1060 -8.70 -2.02 -46.43
N PHE A 1061 -9.73 -2.80 -46.12
CA PHE A 1061 -11.06 -2.32 -45.71
C PHE A 1061 -11.21 -2.46 -44.19
N TYR A 1062 -11.78 -1.45 -43.52
CA TYR A 1062 -12.14 -1.51 -42.10
C TYR A 1062 -13.65 -1.73 -41.92
N THR A 1063 -14.03 -2.45 -40.85
CA THR A 1063 -15.43 -2.63 -40.41
C THR A 1063 -15.52 -2.41 -38.91
N THR A 1064 -16.49 -1.62 -38.42
CA THR A 1064 -16.84 -1.56 -37.00
C THR A 1064 -17.96 -2.52 -36.58
N ASP A 1065 -18.80 -3.04 -37.49
CA ASP A 1065 -20.00 -3.80 -37.07
C ASP A 1065 -20.41 -4.97 -38.00
N GLY A 1066 -19.45 -5.66 -38.61
CA GLY A 1066 -19.75 -6.88 -39.38
C GLY A 1066 -20.59 -6.69 -40.67
N VAL A 1067 -20.83 -5.46 -41.13
CA VAL A 1067 -21.54 -5.18 -42.39
C VAL A 1067 -20.60 -4.53 -43.42
N LYS A 1068 -20.35 -5.26 -44.52
CA LYS A 1068 -19.55 -4.79 -45.66
C LYS A 1068 -20.28 -3.71 -46.47
N THR A 1069 -19.70 -2.52 -46.61
CA THR A 1069 -20.07 -1.61 -47.70
C THR A 1069 -18.82 -1.08 -48.42
N SER A 1070 -18.87 -1.07 -49.75
CA SER A 1070 -17.79 -0.58 -50.62
C SER A 1070 -18.04 0.89 -51.01
N ALA A 1071 -16.99 1.70 -51.04
CA ALA A 1071 -17.03 3.05 -51.58
C ALA A 1071 -16.14 3.14 -52.82
N SER A 1072 -16.73 3.37 -53.99
CA SER A 1072 -16.02 3.81 -55.18
C SER A 1072 -16.45 5.25 -55.54
N LYS A 1073 -15.49 6.04 -56.05
CA LYS A 1073 -15.72 7.42 -56.48
C LYS A 1073 -16.74 7.48 -57.62
N GLY A 1074 -17.85 8.18 -57.39
CA GLY A 1074 -18.63 8.83 -58.45
C GLY A 1074 -20.11 8.44 -58.54
N LYS A 1075 -20.96 9.44 -58.30
CA LYS A 1075 -22.37 9.60 -58.74
C LYS A 1075 -23.43 8.60 -58.23
N ASN A 1076 -24.43 9.20 -57.57
CA ASN A 1076 -25.82 8.77 -57.34
C ASN A 1076 -26.03 7.47 -56.55
N ARG A 1077 -26.46 7.65 -55.30
CA ARG A 1077 -27.00 6.58 -54.43
C ARG A 1077 -28.39 6.14 -54.91
N VAL A 1078 -28.61 4.82 -54.97
CA VAL A 1078 -29.92 4.19 -54.77
C VAL A 1078 -29.73 3.12 -53.71
N LEU A 1079 -30.35 3.30 -52.55
CA LEU A 1079 -30.47 2.29 -51.50
C LEU A 1079 -31.57 1.29 -51.88
N ILE A 1080 -31.29 0.00 -51.75
CA ILE A 1080 -32.31 -1.04 -51.63
C ILE A 1080 -32.06 -1.72 -50.29
N THR A 1081 -33.01 -1.63 -49.36
CA THR A 1081 -33.07 -2.49 -48.18
C THR A 1081 -34.02 -3.66 -48.45
N SER A 1082 -33.91 -4.71 -47.64
CA SER A 1082 -34.55 -6.03 -47.74
C SER A 1082 -36.08 -6.05 -47.58
N GLU A 1083 -36.76 -4.90 -47.59
CA GLU A 1083 -38.23 -4.83 -47.62
C GLU A 1083 -38.66 -3.86 -48.73
N GLY A 1084 -39.24 -4.40 -49.80
CA GLY A 1084 -39.49 -3.71 -51.06
C GLY A 1084 -40.51 -2.57 -51.00
N LYS A 1085 -40.11 -1.39 -50.50
CA LYS A 1085 -40.81 -0.11 -50.75
C LYS A 1085 -39.83 1.01 -51.09
N LYS A 1086 -39.97 1.54 -52.32
CA LYS A 1086 -39.32 2.77 -52.79
C LYS A 1086 -39.95 3.99 -52.14
N ILE A 1087 -39.14 4.92 -51.63
CA ILE A 1087 -39.54 6.32 -51.42
C ILE A 1087 -38.45 7.24 -52.00
N LYS A 1088 -38.88 8.24 -52.79
CA LYS A 1088 -38.08 9.27 -53.48
C LYS A 1088 -37.69 10.38 -52.51
N GLY A 1089 -36.48 10.93 -52.67
CA GLY A 1089 -36.06 12.23 -52.14
C GLY A 1089 -34.62 12.23 -51.69
#